data_AF-A0A412IL47-F1
#
_entry.id   AF-A0A412IL47-F1
#
_cell.length_a   1.000
_cell.length_b   1.000
_cell.length_c   1.000
_cell.angle_alpha   90.00
_cell.angle_beta   90.00
_cell.angle_gamma   90.00
#
_symmetry.space_group_name_H-M   'P 1'
#
loop_
_entity.id
_entity.type
_entity.pdbx_description
1 polymer ?
#
loop_
_entity_poly.entity_id
_entity_poly.type
_entity_poly.pdbx_seq_one_letter_code
_entity_poly.pdbx_strand_id
1 'polypeptide(L)'
;MPENKRLINQESKMLKRLLFPLTLLLCLAVATTSCRDDDDGLIDLPEELVSGPIRISVPENPWRIKRVADYYAFYVECQGSGWIATCESEWLTLTPTEGSESQYIRFDVEENTEPFARVAVITIADAKEPDTYRVQVRIRQSGYNDEDNATLTGDMQKKHRMGYGYDIMKEYASDGSYSDNPVLDYDKVVEAEEAKGITIISEDRRHYQDLEIFSGTTITELAGKLTRNMDSKATFLGCGKISDTKTDIYRNKTIEEVCGLVRLKQIISSRTIDIGMLRSQATSDDSPLYSQEFRKALKELNENNAYAFLNKFRTHLVVSADLGGSLELHTTITRETSIETQHSVTTVTKKVFGKNKGQSSQSYDTYQGEIGIDYKADLTCVGGDSKTHGVMQAAVNAKRQITPDEIKKWQASFNIDPADTGKEYNVGMVGCRLIPIYEIINDPDKRRLVQIAFSKYTNSPEMAPKPEDTPARIEIDIVRKEWLQRQSSCALKADTRNKNRYFIFVKEYVPAIRRDDAVIIAYPFIEEKPYFYCGVFIGDADNHPGAVRWLGNNCLYEPNDSVRYDNAQFAHLFDANSKSLKQLYFYNAAVQIMPPKQNNKYIVEDSIHSITSVHPLRASSKKIIYSAGDDENDKLYLIKVGPLMWFEASYSLQKRDIIDNTDYVPFNKSEGANKFHMCKPTNDLYQAFYWSDINHYLPTDNQINSLMKVCNGNEKVLFELNPGNLSNLLGLKWGKGAFRHLSGSSYDKFDTEAIVFPIRDMTPKQDFLPDIARITKSGRASRISMKDYQLATIGSTDCATLLLPIYMVAETFD
;
A
#
# COMPACT_ATOMS: atom_id res chain seq x y z
N MET A 1 54.73 -42.51 -53.20
CA MET A 1 53.36 -42.76 -52.69
C MET A 1 52.42 -41.57 -52.97
N PRO A 2 52.03 -41.29 -54.23
CA PRO A 2 51.08 -40.22 -54.57
C PRO A 2 49.63 -40.68 -54.75
N GLU A 3 49.32 -41.98 -54.56
CA GLU A 3 48.00 -42.55 -54.91
C GLU A 3 46.96 -42.51 -53.77
N ASN A 4 47.36 -42.45 -52.49
CA ASN A 4 46.41 -42.43 -51.37
C ASN A 4 45.72 -41.08 -51.11
N LYS A 5 46.19 -39.96 -51.69
CA LYS A 5 45.53 -38.64 -51.56
C LYS A 5 44.46 -38.37 -52.62
N ARG A 6 44.43 -39.13 -53.72
CA ARG A 6 43.40 -38.99 -54.77
C ARG A 6 42.11 -39.72 -54.44
N LEU A 7 42.18 -40.92 -53.85
CA LEU A 7 41.01 -41.71 -53.45
C LEU A 7 40.16 -41.04 -52.35
N ILE A 8 40.79 -40.48 -51.31
CA ILE A 8 40.09 -39.81 -50.20
C ILE A 8 39.36 -38.53 -50.66
N ASN A 9 39.92 -37.81 -51.63
CA ASN A 9 39.28 -36.61 -52.19
C ASN A 9 38.16 -36.93 -53.20
N GLN A 10 38.15 -38.12 -53.80
CA GLN A 10 37.11 -38.56 -54.73
C GLN A 10 35.89 -39.12 -53.99
N GLU A 11 36.11 -39.86 -52.89
CA GLU A 11 35.03 -40.34 -52.01
C GLU A 11 34.33 -39.20 -51.28
N SER A 12 35.07 -38.19 -50.79
CA SER A 12 34.49 -36.99 -50.17
C SER A 12 33.63 -36.14 -51.14
N LYS A 13 34.00 -36.11 -52.43
CA LYS A 13 33.22 -35.41 -53.48
C LYS A 13 31.98 -36.18 -53.94
N MET A 14 32.02 -37.52 -53.96
CA MET A 14 30.82 -38.33 -54.24
C MET A 14 29.83 -38.30 -53.07
N LEU A 15 30.30 -38.37 -51.82
CA LEU A 15 29.44 -38.29 -50.64
C LEU A 15 28.70 -36.94 -50.57
N LYS A 16 29.40 -35.83 -50.88
CA LYS A 16 28.79 -34.49 -50.99
C LYS A 16 27.83 -34.32 -52.17
N ARG A 17 28.03 -35.05 -53.28
CA ARG A 17 27.10 -35.01 -54.44
C ARG A 17 25.86 -35.88 -54.26
N LEU A 18 25.88 -36.89 -53.39
CA LEU A 18 24.69 -37.67 -53.02
C LEU A 18 23.92 -37.03 -51.86
N LEU A 19 24.61 -36.48 -50.86
CA LEU A 19 23.97 -35.86 -49.70
C LEU A 19 23.23 -34.58 -50.04
N PHE A 20 23.76 -33.73 -50.94
CA PHE A 20 23.16 -32.43 -51.26
C PHE A 20 21.78 -32.51 -51.96
N PRO A 21 21.56 -33.35 -52.99
CA PRO A 21 20.23 -33.53 -53.57
C PRO A 21 19.30 -34.34 -52.67
N LEU A 22 19.81 -35.19 -51.75
CA LEU A 22 18.97 -35.89 -50.77
C LEU A 22 18.48 -34.95 -49.66
N THR A 23 19.32 -34.01 -49.20
CA THR A 23 18.89 -32.92 -48.32
C THR A 23 17.98 -31.93 -49.02
N LEU A 24 18.19 -31.66 -50.32
CA LEU A 24 17.26 -30.81 -51.09
C LEU A 24 15.91 -31.50 -51.33
N LEU A 25 15.89 -32.82 -51.55
CA LEU A 25 14.64 -33.60 -51.65
C LEU A 25 13.91 -33.70 -50.30
N LEU A 26 14.63 -33.81 -49.18
CA LEU A 26 14.04 -33.73 -47.85
C LEU A 26 13.51 -32.31 -47.54
N CYS A 27 14.19 -31.25 -47.98
CA CYS A 27 13.71 -29.87 -47.81
C CYS A 27 12.53 -29.53 -48.74
N LEU A 28 12.46 -30.13 -49.93
CA LEU A 28 11.32 -29.96 -50.86
C LEU A 28 10.09 -30.80 -50.46
N ALA A 29 10.27 -31.94 -49.79
CA ALA A 29 9.17 -32.71 -49.21
C ALA A 29 8.53 -32.04 -47.97
N VAL A 30 9.24 -31.09 -47.34
CA VAL A 30 8.73 -30.28 -46.21
C VAL A 30 8.08 -28.96 -46.70
N ALA A 31 8.25 -28.59 -47.97
CA ALA A 31 7.79 -27.31 -48.52
C ALA A 31 6.56 -27.38 -49.45
N THR A 32 5.90 -28.54 -49.59
CA THR A 32 4.63 -28.66 -50.32
C THR A 32 3.57 -29.42 -49.53
N THR A 33 3.15 -28.85 -48.40
CA THR A 33 1.80 -29.03 -47.87
C THR A 33 1.23 -27.65 -47.55
N SER A 34 0.87 -26.90 -48.60
CA SER A 34 -0.13 -25.85 -48.47
C SER A 34 -1.49 -26.49 -48.20
N CYS A 35 -2.19 -25.99 -47.19
CA CYS A 35 -3.61 -26.22 -46.87
C CYS A 35 -3.98 -27.58 -46.25
N ARG A 36 -3.83 -27.70 -44.92
CA ARG A 36 -4.92 -28.06 -43.99
C ARG A 36 -4.43 -28.00 -42.53
N ASP A 37 -5.18 -27.32 -41.67
CA ASP A 37 -5.08 -27.39 -40.20
C ASP A 37 -5.46 -28.80 -39.71
N ASP A 38 -4.60 -29.80 -39.90
CA ASP A 38 -4.80 -31.18 -39.41
C ASP A 38 -3.67 -31.62 -38.46
N ASP A 39 -3.26 -30.76 -37.52
CA ASP A 39 -2.33 -31.11 -36.43
C ASP A 39 -3.07 -31.45 -35.10
N ASP A 40 -4.31 -31.97 -35.21
CA ASP A 40 -4.97 -32.74 -34.14
C ASP A 40 -4.55 -34.23 -34.24
N GLY A 41 -3.25 -34.48 -34.39
CA GLY A 41 -2.66 -35.82 -34.42
C GLY A 41 -2.88 -36.56 -33.10
N LEU A 42 -3.84 -37.49 -33.13
CA LEU A 42 -4.16 -38.55 -32.17
C LEU A 42 -3.12 -38.82 -31.07
N ILE A 43 -3.47 -38.43 -29.84
CA ILE A 43 -3.33 -39.34 -28.70
C ILE A 43 -4.72 -39.96 -28.52
N ASP A 44 -4.81 -41.28 -28.67
CA ASP A 44 -6.05 -42.04 -28.42
C ASP A 44 -6.57 -41.69 -27.01
N LEU A 45 -7.73 -41.03 -26.96
CA LEU A 45 -8.49 -40.84 -25.74
C LEU A 45 -9.12 -42.19 -25.37
N PRO A 46 -8.98 -42.70 -24.14
CA PRO A 46 -9.95 -43.66 -23.63
C PRO A 46 -11.32 -43.00 -23.63
N GLU A 47 -12.31 -43.75 -24.11
CA GLU A 47 -13.72 -43.36 -24.20
C GLU A 47 -14.31 -42.80 -22.90
N GLU A 48 -15.27 -41.90 -23.12
CA GLU A 48 -16.30 -41.37 -22.21
C GLU A 48 -15.89 -40.37 -21.10
N LEU A 49 -16.37 -39.13 -21.27
CA LEU A 49 -16.85 -38.29 -20.17
C LEU A 49 -17.92 -39.08 -19.40
N VAL A 50 -17.52 -39.97 -18.50
CA VAL A 50 -18.49 -40.68 -17.64
C VAL A 50 -19.27 -39.60 -16.87
N SER A 51 -20.59 -39.57 -17.07
CA SER A 51 -21.52 -38.71 -16.33
C SER A 51 -21.55 -39.12 -14.85
N GLY A 52 -20.47 -38.80 -14.14
CA GLY A 52 -20.30 -39.03 -12.71
C GLY A 52 -20.76 -37.83 -11.86
N PRO A 53 -20.48 -37.87 -10.54
CA PRO A 53 -20.81 -36.80 -9.60
C PRO A 53 -19.99 -35.50 -9.81
N ILE A 54 -19.07 -35.48 -10.78
CA ILE A 54 -18.20 -34.35 -11.09
C ILE A 54 -18.52 -33.78 -12.47
N ARG A 55 -18.68 -32.47 -12.56
CA ARG A 55 -18.83 -31.71 -13.81
C ARG A 55 -17.91 -30.51 -13.82
N ILE A 56 -17.47 -30.11 -15.00
CA ILE A 56 -16.64 -28.92 -15.18
C ILE A 56 -17.20 -28.04 -16.29
N SER A 57 -17.03 -26.74 -16.16
CA SER A 57 -17.36 -25.77 -17.21
C SER A 57 -16.11 -25.01 -17.61
N VAL A 58 -15.67 -25.21 -18.86
CA VAL A 58 -14.50 -24.54 -19.45
C VAL A 58 -14.91 -23.74 -20.68
N PRO A 59 -14.20 -22.65 -21.02
CA PRO A 59 -14.56 -21.79 -22.16
C PRO A 59 -14.58 -22.54 -23.50
N GLU A 60 -13.63 -23.45 -23.70
CA GLU A 60 -13.46 -24.28 -24.89
C GLU A 60 -12.54 -25.48 -24.54
N ASN A 61 -12.53 -26.53 -25.37
CA ASN A 61 -11.63 -27.68 -25.23
C ASN A 61 -11.08 -28.07 -26.63
N PRO A 62 -9.76 -27.96 -26.89
CA PRO A 62 -8.71 -27.51 -25.97
C PRO A 62 -8.87 -26.02 -25.60
N TRP A 63 -8.70 -25.70 -24.31
CA TRP A 63 -8.67 -24.33 -23.80
C TRP A 63 -7.38 -23.65 -24.26
N ARG A 64 -7.50 -22.71 -25.21
CA ARG A 64 -6.37 -21.99 -25.77
C ARG A 64 -6.00 -20.82 -24.88
N ILE A 65 -4.72 -20.73 -24.54
CA ILE A 65 -4.17 -19.71 -23.65
C ILE A 65 -2.93 -19.06 -24.26
N LYS A 66 -2.62 -17.82 -23.85
CA LYS A 66 -1.50 -17.04 -24.38
C LYS A 66 -0.15 -17.60 -23.96
N ARG A 67 0.89 -17.22 -24.70
CA ARG A 67 2.29 -17.58 -24.41
C ARG A 67 2.72 -17.12 -23.01
N VAL A 68 2.28 -15.94 -22.61
CA VAL A 68 2.72 -15.28 -21.36
C VAL A 68 2.34 -16.09 -20.12
N ALA A 69 3.16 -15.97 -19.06
CA ALA A 69 2.81 -16.52 -17.75
C ALA A 69 1.51 -15.87 -17.25
N ASP A 70 0.52 -16.68 -16.88
CA ASP A 70 -0.76 -16.20 -16.35
C ASP A 70 -1.38 -17.29 -15.47
N TYR A 71 -2.55 -17.04 -14.89
CA TYR A 71 -3.38 -18.07 -14.28
C TYR A 71 -4.78 -18.04 -14.87
N TYR A 72 -5.42 -19.20 -14.82
CA TYR A 72 -6.76 -19.42 -15.32
C TYR A 72 -7.54 -20.20 -14.27
N ALA A 73 -8.87 -20.12 -14.30
CA ALA A 73 -9.70 -20.85 -13.36
C ALA A 73 -10.96 -21.38 -14.03
N PHE A 74 -11.33 -22.62 -13.68
CA PHE A 74 -12.60 -23.23 -14.09
C PHE A 74 -13.31 -23.84 -12.90
N TYR A 75 -14.64 -23.92 -13.01
CA TYR A 75 -15.47 -24.42 -11.93
C TYR A 75 -15.57 -25.93 -11.99
N VAL A 76 -15.41 -26.58 -10.83
CA VAL A 76 -15.73 -27.98 -10.62
C VAL A 76 -16.99 -28.06 -9.78
N GLU A 77 -18.05 -28.59 -10.38
CA GLU A 77 -19.28 -28.97 -9.69
C GLU A 77 -19.13 -30.39 -9.18
N CYS A 78 -19.34 -30.59 -7.88
CA CYS A 78 -19.21 -31.86 -7.18
C CYS A 78 -20.49 -32.16 -6.39
N GLN A 79 -21.06 -33.35 -6.58
CA GLN A 79 -22.28 -33.81 -5.91
C GLN A 79 -22.01 -34.53 -4.58
N GLY A 80 -21.06 -34.02 -3.79
CA GLY A 80 -20.85 -34.39 -2.38
C GLY A 80 -19.86 -35.53 -2.10
N SER A 81 -19.17 -36.05 -3.11
CA SER A 81 -18.13 -37.09 -2.97
C SER A 81 -16.70 -36.54 -2.82
N GLY A 82 -16.51 -35.23 -3.01
CA GLY A 82 -15.19 -34.60 -3.11
C GLY A 82 -14.50 -34.90 -4.45
N TRP A 83 -13.40 -34.20 -4.73
CA TRP A 83 -12.66 -34.30 -5.97
C TRP A 83 -11.15 -34.14 -5.76
N ILE A 84 -10.35 -34.67 -6.69
CA ILE A 84 -8.89 -34.58 -6.76
C ILE A 84 -8.50 -34.05 -8.14
N ALA A 85 -7.56 -33.11 -8.22
CA ALA A 85 -7.08 -32.49 -9.44
C ALA A 85 -5.59 -32.74 -9.64
N THR A 86 -5.21 -33.21 -10.83
CA THR A 86 -3.82 -33.49 -11.20
C THR A 86 -3.46 -32.89 -12.55
N CYS A 87 -2.19 -32.51 -12.72
CA CYS A 87 -1.61 -32.14 -13.99
C CYS A 87 -0.18 -32.66 -14.05
N GLU A 88 0.19 -33.28 -15.17
CA GLU A 88 1.52 -33.88 -15.37
C GLU A 88 2.55 -32.89 -15.95
N SER A 89 2.13 -31.65 -16.23
CA SER A 89 2.99 -30.63 -16.85
C SER A 89 3.69 -29.76 -15.80
N GLU A 90 5.01 -29.70 -15.84
CA GLU A 90 5.81 -28.91 -14.89
C GLU A 90 5.59 -27.40 -15.00
N TRP A 91 5.20 -26.91 -16.18
CA TRP A 91 4.93 -25.50 -16.44
C TRP A 91 3.55 -25.04 -16.00
N LEU A 92 2.72 -25.94 -15.44
CA LEU A 92 1.35 -25.67 -14.98
C LEU A 92 1.17 -26.16 -13.55
N THR A 93 0.81 -25.27 -12.63
CA THR A 93 0.57 -25.60 -11.21
C THR A 93 -0.90 -25.42 -10.86
N LEU A 94 -1.54 -26.43 -10.25
CA LEU A 94 -2.94 -26.39 -9.83
C LEU A 94 -3.08 -25.92 -8.37
N THR A 95 -4.12 -25.16 -8.06
CA THR A 95 -4.50 -24.81 -6.69
C THR A 95 -6.01 -24.56 -6.59
N PRO A 96 -6.75 -25.24 -5.69
CA PRO A 96 -6.32 -26.39 -4.88
C PRO A 96 -6.25 -27.69 -5.70
N THR A 97 -5.51 -28.69 -5.21
CA THR A 97 -5.38 -30.02 -5.84
C THR A 97 -6.42 -31.03 -5.33
N GLU A 98 -7.23 -30.66 -4.34
CA GLU A 98 -8.32 -31.47 -3.80
C GLU A 98 -9.42 -30.57 -3.22
N GLY A 99 -10.64 -31.08 -3.09
CA GLY A 99 -11.77 -30.36 -2.51
C GLY A 99 -12.92 -31.28 -2.11
N SER A 100 -13.69 -30.90 -1.09
CA SER A 100 -14.88 -31.64 -0.64
C SER A 100 -16.20 -31.09 -1.19
N GLU A 101 -16.18 -29.89 -1.77
CA GLU A 101 -17.35 -29.18 -2.28
C GLU A 101 -17.10 -28.68 -3.70
N SER A 102 -18.17 -28.20 -4.36
CA SER A 102 -18.05 -27.54 -5.66
C SER A 102 -17.27 -26.23 -5.52
N GLN A 103 -16.19 -26.08 -6.27
CA GLN A 103 -15.32 -24.90 -6.17
C GLN A 103 -14.53 -24.68 -7.46
N TYR A 104 -13.95 -23.49 -7.60
CA TYR A 104 -13.04 -23.18 -8.70
C TYR A 104 -11.66 -23.80 -8.46
N ILE A 105 -11.07 -24.34 -9.52
CA ILE A 105 -9.67 -24.74 -9.56
C ILE A 105 -8.92 -23.70 -10.36
N ARG A 106 -7.91 -23.09 -9.74
CA ARG A 106 -6.93 -22.24 -10.41
C ARG A 106 -5.82 -23.12 -10.97
N PHE A 107 -5.34 -22.79 -12.16
CA PHE A 107 -4.04 -23.24 -12.62
C PHE A 107 -3.18 -22.06 -13.05
N ASP A 108 -1.96 -22.00 -12.54
CA ASP A 108 -0.92 -21.06 -12.91
C ASP A 108 -0.08 -21.67 -14.02
N VAL A 109 0.24 -20.89 -15.05
CA VAL A 109 1.11 -21.30 -16.16
C VAL A 109 2.34 -20.42 -16.23
N GLU A 110 3.49 -21.02 -16.52
CA GLU A 110 4.71 -20.29 -16.83
C GLU A 110 4.66 -19.70 -18.24
N GLU A 111 5.56 -18.76 -18.53
CA GLU A 111 5.70 -18.24 -19.89
C GLU A 111 6.24 -19.34 -20.80
N ASN A 112 5.60 -19.55 -21.95
CA ASN A 112 6.13 -20.41 -22.99
C ASN A 112 7.18 -19.63 -23.78
N THR A 113 8.46 -19.90 -23.58
CA THR A 113 9.54 -19.22 -24.34
C THR A 113 9.86 -19.95 -25.65
N GLU A 114 9.15 -21.03 -25.95
CA GLU A 114 9.37 -21.88 -27.13
C GLU A 114 8.61 -21.37 -28.37
N PRO A 115 9.10 -21.68 -29.58
CA PRO A 115 8.49 -21.24 -30.83
C PRO A 115 7.08 -21.77 -31.04
N PHE A 116 6.79 -22.97 -30.52
CA PHE A 116 5.56 -23.70 -30.78
C PHE A 116 4.72 -23.86 -29.51
N ALA A 117 3.43 -24.06 -29.72
CA ALA A 117 2.48 -24.28 -28.66
C ALA A 117 2.82 -25.55 -27.88
N ARG A 118 2.62 -25.49 -26.56
CA ARG A 118 2.73 -26.63 -25.66
C ARG A 118 1.37 -26.98 -25.09
N VAL A 119 1.19 -28.24 -24.72
CA VAL A 119 -0.10 -28.77 -24.26
C VAL A 119 0.06 -29.38 -22.88
N ALA A 120 -0.91 -29.11 -22.01
CA ALA A 120 -1.07 -29.76 -20.72
C ALA A 120 -2.47 -30.39 -20.64
N VAL A 121 -2.60 -31.44 -19.83
CA VAL A 121 -3.90 -32.03 -19.51
C VAL A 121 -4.11 -31.91 -18.01
N ILE A 122 -5.22 -31.27 -17.62
CA ILE A 122 -5.69 -31.24 -16.25
C ILE A 122 -6.74 -32.34 -16.10
N THR A 123 -6.55 -33.24 -15.14
CA THR A 123 -7.51 -34.31 -14.82
C THR A 123 -8.17 -34.03 -13.48
N ILE A 124 -9.51 -34.02 -13.45
CA ILE A 124 -10.31 -33.91 -12.23
C ILE A 124 -11.01 -35.24 -12.00
N ALA A 125 -10.76 -35.88 -10.87
CA ALA A 125 -11.28 -37.20 -10.52
C ALA A 125 -12.10 -37.16 -9.24
N ASP A 126 -13.01 -38.11 -9.08
CA ASP A 126 -13.78 -38.32 -7.85
C ASP A 126 -12.86 -38.78 -6.72
N ALA A 127 -13.01 -38.19 -5.53
CA ALA A 127 -12.11 -38.50 -4.42
C ALA A 127 -12.32 -39.92 -3.86
N LYS A 128 -13.49 -40.54 -4.05
CA LYS A 128 -13.80 -41.91 -3.60
C LYS A 128 -13.53 -42.94 -4.69
N GLU A 129 -13.83 -42.61 -5.94
CA GLU A 129 -13.67 -43.49 -7.10
C GLU A 129 -12.88 -42.81 -8.24
N PRO A 130 -11.59 -42.48 -8.02
CA PRO A 130 -10.80 -41.67 -8.94
C PRO A 130 -10.53 -42.33 -10.30
N ASP A 131 -10.52 -43.67 -10.34
CA ASP A 131 -10.33 -44.44 -11.58
C ASP A 131 -11.62 -44.59 -12.39
N THR A 132 -12.79 -44.39 -11.76
CA THR A 132 -14.12 -44.58 -12.39
C THR A 132 -14.68 -43.26 -12.91
N TYR A 133 -14.60 -42.18 -12.13
CA TYR A 133 -15.20 -40.89 -12.48
C TYR A 133 -14.12 -39.81 -12.58
N ARG A 134 -13.72 -39.49 -13.82
CA ARG A 134 -12.77 -38.41 -14.09
C ARG A 134 -13.13 -37.61 -15.34
N VAL A 135 -12.75 -36.35 -15.35
CA VAL A 135 -12.91 -35.43 -16.47
C VAL A 135 -11.57 -34.77 -16.80
N GLN A 136 -11.30 -34.54 -18.09
CA GLN A 136 -10.06 -33.94 -18.55
C GLN A 136 -10.29 -32.62 -19.30
N VAL A 137 -9.41 -31.65 -19.04
CA VAL A 137 -9.31 -30.39 -19.80
C VAL A 137 -7.96 -30.34 -20.48
N ARG A 138 -7.94 -30.17 -21.80
CA ARG A 138 -6.70 -29.95 -22.54
C ARG A 138 -6.42 -28.45 -22.58
N ILE A 139 -5.26 -28.03 -22.09
CA ILE A 139 -4.77 -26.65 -22.12
C ILE A 139 -3.74 -26.55 -23.25
N ARG A 140 -3.96 -25.68 -24.24
CA ARG A 140 -2.99 -25.38 -25.30
C ARG A 140 -2.43 -23.98 -25.09
N GLN A 141 -1.18 -23.88 -24.64
CA GLN A 141 -0.47 -22.61 -24.50
C GLN A 141 0.29 -22.28 -25.77
N SER A 142 0.03 -21.10 -26.34
CA SER A 142 0.65 -20.63 -27.58
C SER A 142 2.17 -20.52 -27.44
N GLY A 143 2.93 -20.87 -28.48
CA GLY A 143 4.34 -20.50 -28.62
C GLY A 143 4.48 -19.12 -29.24
N TYR A 144 5.70 -18.60 -29.33
CA TYR A 144 5.89 -17.26 -29.88
C TYR A 144 5.57 -17.14 -31.38
N ASN A 145 5.62 -18.24 -32.14
CA ASN A 145 5.17 -18.26 -33.54
C ASN A 145 3.66 -18.50 -33.66
N ASP A 146 2.96 -18.98 -32.61
CA ASP A 146 1.50 -19.16 -32.63
C ASP A 146 0.76 -17.84 -32.37
N GLU A 147 1.40 -16.88 -31.71
CA GLU A 147 0.86 -15.52 -31.54
C GLU A 147 0.98 -14.67 -32.83
N ASP A 148 1.54 -15.25 -33.90
CA ASP A 148 1.74 -14.59 -35.18
C ASP A 148 0.46 -14.54 -36.03
N ASN A 149 -0.43 -13.62 -35.67
CA ASN A 149 -1.03 -12.73 -36.69
C ASN A 149 -0.06 -11.59 -37.10
N ALA A 150 1.22 -11.70 -36.70
CA ALA A 150 2.33 -10.87 -37.13
C ALA A 150 3.14 -11.51 -38.27
N THR A 151 2.65 -12.58 -38.90
CA THR A 151 3.26 -13.11 -40.12
C THR A 151 2.85 -12.26 -41.33
N LEU A 152 3.89 -11.75 -42.01
CA LEU A 152 3.96 -11.24 -43.40
C LEU A 152 4.04 -9.73 -43.68
N THR A 153 3.93 -8.84 -42.70
CA THR A 153 4.35 -7.44 -42.86
C THR A 153 4.96 -6.96 -41.54
N GLY A 154 6.27 -6.77 -41.48
CA GLY A 154 7.03 -6.44 -40.26
C GLY A 154 6.71 -5.07 -39.63
N ASP A 155 5.44 -4.77 -39.36
CA ASP A 155 4.99 -3.43 -39.06
C ASP A 155 4.83 -3.24 -37.54
N MET A 156 5.63 -2.35 -36.95
CA MET A 156 5.55 -1.88 -35.54
C MET A 156 4.13 -1.45 -35.10
N GLN A 157 3.26 -1.22 -36.07
CA GLN A 157 1.90 -0.73 -35.94
C GLN A 157 0.98 -1.72 -35.21
N LYS A 158 1.13 -3.03 -35.43
CA LYS A 158 0.33 -4.06 -34.74
C LYS A 158 0.77 -4.28 -33.28
N LYS A 159 2.02 -3.92 -32.93
CA LYS A 159 2.56 -4.04 -31.55
C LYS A 159 2.07 -2.95 -30.61
N HIS A 160 1.62 -1.79 -31.11
CA HIS A 160 1.00 -0.75 -30.27
C HIS A 160 -0.32 -1.21 -29.64
N ARG A 161 -0.95 -2.28 -30.17
CA ARG A 161 -2.30 -2.73 -29.78
C ARG A 161 -3.32 -1.60 -29.79
N MET A 162 -3.11 -0.60 -30.64
CA MET A 162 -4.02 0.53 -30.81
C MET A 162 -5.33 0.05 -31.42
N GLY A 163 -6.47 0.44 -30.84
CA GLY A 163 -7.77 -0.05 -31.29
C GLY A 163 -8.05 -1.52 -30.94
N TYR A 164 -7.28 -2.11 -30.03
CA TYR A 164 -7.61 -3.39 -29.40
C TYR A 164 -8.43 -3.19 -28.13
N GLY A 165 -9.09 -4.27 -27.73
CA GLY A 165 -9.71 -4.39 -26.43
C GLY A 165 -8.66 -4.47 -25.31
N TYR A 166 -8.96 -3.88 -24.17
CA TYR A 166 -8.17 -3.96 -22.95
C TYR A 166 -9.04 -4.32 -21.75
N ASP A 167 -8.57 -5.24 -20.93
CA ASP A 167 -9.23 -5.62 -19.69
C ASP A 167 -8.67 -4.82 -18.52
N ILE A 168 -9.36 -3.73 -18.18
CA ILE A 168 -8.92 -2.82 -17.12
C ILE A 168 -8.88 -3.48 -15.74
N MET A 169 -9.53 -4.64 -15.55
CA MET A 169 -9.54 -5.34 -14.27
C MET A 169 -8.26 -6.16 -14.06
N LYS A 170 -7.44 -6.36 -15.09
CA LYS A 170 -6.19 -7.14 -15.05
C LYS A 170 -4.99 -6.29 -14.63
N GLU A 171 -3.89 -6.37 -15.37
CA GLU A 171 -2.64 -5.70 -15.05
C GLU A 171 -2.66 -4.25 -15.55
N TYR A 172 -1.79 -3.41 -14.99
CA TYR A 172 -1.68 -2.01 -15.40
C TYR A 172 -0.75 -1.87 -16.61
N ALA A 173 -1.27 -1.32 -17.71
CA ALA A 173 -0.54 -1.07 -18.96
C ALA A 173 0.36 -2.26 -19.41
N SER A 174 -0.22 -3.46 -19.48
CA SER A 174 0.49 -4.72 -19.76
C SER A 174 -0.12 -5.49 -20.93
N ASP A 175 0.75 -6.14 -21.72
CA ASP A 175 0.38 -6.98 -22.87
C ASP A 175 -0.52 -8.17 -22.50
N GLY A 176 -0.49 -8.62 -21.24
CA GLY A 176 -1.39 -9.65 -20.72
C GLY A 176 -2.88 -9.24 -20.70
N SER A 177 -3.16 -7.94 -20.75
CA SER A 177 -4.52 -7.41 -20.56
C SER A 177 -5.30 -7.18 -21.86
N TYR A 178 -4.71 -7.40 -23.03
CA TYR A 178 -5.37 -7.19 -24.32
C TYR A 178 -6.34 -8.30 -24.72
N SER A 179 -7.32 -7.94 -25.56
CA SER A 179 -8.02 -8.89 -26.43
C SER A 179 -7.05 -9.48 -27.45
N ASP A 180 -7.32 -10.71 -27.86
CA ASP A 180 -6.61 -11.32 -28.99
C ASP A 180 -7.10 -10.73 -30.32
N ASN A 181 -8.37 -10.33 -30.36
CA ASN A 181 -9.02 -9.76 -31.54
C ASN A 181 -9.00 -8.22 -31.51
N PRO A 182 -8.64 -7.55 -32.61
CA PRO A 182 -8.76 -6.09 -32.70
C PRO A 182 -10.24 -5.67 -32.73
N VAL A 183 -10.52 -4.47 -32.22
CA VAL A 183 -11.85 -3.83 -32.31
C VAL A 183 -11.94 -2.98 -33.59
N LEU A 184 -10.86 -2.28 -33.93
CA LEU A 184 -10.76 -1.49 -35.16
C LEU A 184 -10.11 -2.29 -36.30
N ASP A 185 -10.60 -2.05 -37.51
CA ASP A 185 -9.95 -2.50 -38.74
C ASP A 185 -9.03 -1.39 -39.23
N TYR A 186 -7.72 -1.58 -39.04
CA TYR A 186 -6.73 -0.53 -39.29
C TYR A 186 -6.64 -0.14 -40.76
N ASP A 187 -6.68 -1.12 -41.68
CA ASP A 187 -6.59 -0.85 -43.11
C ASP A 187 -7.78 0.00 -43.57
N LYS A 188 -8.97 -0.27 -43.01
CA LYS A 188 -10.16 0.55 -43.25
C LYS A 188 -10.11 1.94 -42.61
N VAL A 189 -9.42 2.08 -41.48
CA VAL A 189 -9.15 3.41 -40.90
C VAL A 189 -8.24 4.22 -41.82
N VAL A 190 -7.12 3.64 -42.27
CA VAL A 190 -6.17 4.32 -43.18
C VAL A 190 -6.84 4.68 -44.50
N GLU A 191 -7.58 3.75 -45.12
CA GLU A 191 -8.36 4.03 -46.34
C GLU A 191 -9.31 5.22 -46.13
N ALA A 192 -9.96 5.33 -44.97
CA ALA A 192 -10.87 6.43 -44.67
C ALA A 192 -10.16 7.76 -44.42
N GLU A 193 -8.99 7.74 -43.77
CA GLU A 193 -8.11 8.91 -43.57
C GLU A 193 -7.65 9.48 -44.91
N GLU A 194 -7.12 8.62 -45.78
CA GLU A 194 -6.64 8.99 -47.11
C GLU A 194 -7.76 9.52 -48.00
N ALA A 195 -8.90 8.82 -48.05
CA ALA A 195 -10.02 9.19 -48.91
C ALA A 195 -10.67 10.53 -48.51
N LYS A 196 -10.63 10.89 -47.23
CA LYS A 196 -11.31 12.09 -46.69
C LYS A 196 -10.38 13.20 -46.27
N GLY A 197 -9.06 12.98 -46.31
CA GLY A 197 -8.06 13.94 -45.84
C GLY A 197 -8.21 14.27 -44.35
N ILE A 198 -8.55 13.27 -43.53
CA ILE A 198 -8.71 13.38 -42.08
C ILE A 198 -7.65 12.56 -41.36
N THR A 199 -7.46 12.80 -40.06
CA THR A 199 -6.60 11.98 -39.21
C THR A 199 -7.42 11.48 -38.02
N ILE A 200 -7.59 10.16 -37.96
CA ILE A 200 -8.21 9.41 -36.88
C ILE A 200 -7.13 8.89 -35.93
N ILE A 201 -6.00 8.40 -36.46
CA ILE A 201 -4.87 7.88 -35.69
C ILE A 201 -3.65 8.77 -35.94
N SER A 202 -3.13 9.37 -34.88
CA SER A 202 -1.86 10.10 -34.92
C SER A 202 -0.74 9.24 -34.34
N GLU A 203 0.44 9.30 -34.97
CA GLU A 203 1.67 8.69 -34.45
C GLU A 203 2.71 9.77 -34.14
N ASP A 204 3.37 9.63 -32.99
CA ASP A 204 4.49 10.47 -32.56
C ASP A 204 5.70 9.59 -32.22
N ARG A 205 6.70 9.56 -33.12
CA ARG A 205 7.94 8.77 -32.97
C ARG A 205 9.00 9.52 -32.16
N ARG A 206 8.65 9.98 -30.96
CA ARG A 206 9.59 10.65 -30.07
C ARG A 206 10.25 9.66 -29.12
N HIS A 207 11.57 9.62 -29.17
CA HIS A 207 12.38 8.93 -28.19
C HIS A 207 12.55 9.81 -26.96
N TYR A 208 11.80 9.52 -25.89
CA TYR A 208 11.99 10.20 -24.62
C TYR A 208 11.77 9.24 -23.46
N GLN A 209 12.29 9.64 -22.31
CA GLN A 209 12.15 8.89 -21.09
C GLN A 209 11.13 9.57 -20.19
N ASP A 210 10.24 8.77 -19.61
CA ASP A 210 9.21 9.24 -18.68
C ASP A 210 9.31 8.46 -17.36
N LEU A 211 8.88 9.10 -16.28
CA LEU A 211 8.91 8.55 -14.93
C LEU A 211 7.52 8.68 -14.31
N GLU A 212 6.87 7.55 -14.07
CA GLU A 212 5.62 7.47 -13.34
C GLU A 212 5.88 7.00 -11.90
N ILE A 213 5.23 7.65 -10.94
CA ILE A 213 5.34 7.30 -9.52
C ILE A 213 3.92 7.23 -8.97
N PHE A 214 3.54 6.05 -8.48
CA PHE A 214 2.29 5.79 -7.79
C PHE A 214 2.58 5.29 -6.39
N SER A 215 1.74 5.67 -5.44
CA SER A 215 1.91 5.28 -4.03
C SER A 215 0.55 5.04 -3.39
N GLY A 216 0.47 4.12 -2.42
CA GLY A 216 -0.74 3.87 -1.66
C GLY A 216 -0.43 3.43 -0.23
N THR A 217 -1.32 3.79 0.70
CA THR A 217 -1.27 3.26 2.08
C THR A 217 -1.77 1.80 2.12
N THR A 218 -2.62 1.43 1.16
CA THR A 218 -3.12 0.07 0.89
C THR A 218 -2.96 -0.29 -0.58
N ILE A 219 -3.00 -1.58 -0.91
CA ILE A 219 -2.96 -2.05 -2.30
C ILE A 219 -4.19 -1.56 -3.07
N THR A 220 -5.34 -1.51 -2.41
CA THR A 220 -6.59 -0.95 -2.97
C THR A 220 -6.44 0.52 -3.38
N GLU A 221 -5.77 1.35 -2.57
CA GLU A 221 -5.52 2.76 -2.91
C GLU A 221 -4.61 2.87 -4.14
N LEU A 222 -3.55 2.06 -4.19
CA LEU A 222 -2.63 1.99 -5.32
C LEU A 222 -3.37 1.59 -6.61
N ALA A 223 -4.16 0.52 -6.57
CA ALA A 223 -4.98 0.05 -7.69
C ALA A 223 -5.96 1.14 -8.20
N GLY A 224 -6.57 1.89 -7.28
CA GLY A 224 -7.45 3.01 -7.62
C GLY A 224 -6.72 4.14 -8.36
N LYS A 225 -5.48 4.48 -7.97
CA LYS A 225 -4.68 5.50 -8.67
C LYS A 225 -4.28 5.04 -10.07
N LEU A 226 -3.93 3.77 -10.23
CA LEU A 226 -3.56 3.18 -11.53
C LEU A 226 -4.75 3.11 -12.48
N THR A 227 -5.92 2.70 -11.97
CA THR A 227 -7.17 2.68 -12.74
C THR A 227 -7.46 4.07 -13.30
N ARG A 228 -7.40 5.11 -12.47
CA ARG A 228 -7.62 6.50 -12.89
C ARG A 228 -6.57 7.02 -13.86
N ASN A 229 -5.36 6.45 -13.85
CA ASN A 229 -4.35 6.80 -14.84
C ASN A 229 -4.66 6.19 -16.21
N MET A 230 -5.27 5.01 -16.30
CA MET A 230 -5.71 4.46 -17.59
C MET A 230 -7.02 5.06 -18.08
N ASP A 231 -8.01 5.21 -17.19
CA ASP A 231 -9.29 5.86 -17.45
C ASP A 231 -9.57 6.95 -16.40
N SER A 232 -9.39 8.21 -16.81
CA SER A 232 -9.61 9.39 -15.96
C SER A 232 -11.04 9.55 -15.44
N LYS A 233 -12.04 8.93 -16.09
CA LYS A 233 -13.45 8.97 -15.71
C LYS A 233 -13.88 7.74 -14.93
N ALA A 234 -12.99 6.78 -14.70
CA ALA A 234 -13.33 5.52 -14.07
C ALA A 234 -14.01 5.73 -12.73
N THR A 235 -15.21 5.16 -12.58
CA THR A 235 -15.94 5.09 -11.32
C THR A 235 -15.91 3.69 -10.74
N PHE A 236 -14.82 2.94 -10.86
CA PHE A 236 -14.67 1.59 -10.31
C PHE A 236 -13.21 1.36 -9.90
N LEU A 237 -12.91 0.23 -9.26
CA LEU A 237 -11.53 -0.21 -9.01
C LEU A 237 -11.13 -1.28 -10.02
N GLY A 238 -10.23 -0.94 -10.93
CA GLY A 238 -9.55 -1.88 -11.82
C GLY A 238 -8.17 -2.25 -11.27
N CYS A 239 -7.29 -2.71 -12.15
CA CYS A 239 -5.92 -3.14 -11.83
C CYS A 239 -5.85 -4.23 -10.75
N GLY A 240 -6.82 -5.15 -10.72
CA GLY A 240 -6.94 -6.17 -9.69
C GLY A 240 -5.73 -7.11 -9.63
N LYS A 241 -5.03 -7.34 -10.75
CA LYS A 241 -3.86 -8.23 -10.76
C LYS A 241 -2.62 -7.67 -10.07
N ILE A 242 -2.58 -6.39 -9.71
CA ILE A 242 -1.43 -5.84 -8.98
C ILE A 242 -1.25 -6.43 -7.58
N SER A 243 -2.31 -7.03 -7.01
CA SER A 243 -2.23 -7.81 -5.76
C SER A 243 -1.89 -9.29 -5.98
N ASP A 244 -2.12 -9.82 -7.19
CA ASP A 244 -2.24 -11.27 -7.41
C ASP A 244 -1.11 -11.87 -8.27
N THR A 245 -0.45 -11.09 -9.12
CA THR A 245 0.63 -11.57 -10.01
C THR A 245 2.01 -11.23 -9.44
N LYS A 246 2.86 -12.24 -9.16
CA LYS A 246 4.35 -12.27 -9.05
C LYS A 246 5.15 -11.09 -8.44
N THR A 247 4.56 -9.97 -8.05
CA THR A 247 5.17 -8.89 -7.28
C THR A 247 5.18 -9.33 -5.82
N ASP A 248 6.00 -10.33 -5.52
CA ASP A 248 6.00 -11.09 -4.25
C ASP A 248 6.09 -10.22 -3.00
N ILE A 249 6.57 -8.99 -3.14
CA ILE A 249 6.63 -8.02 -2.04
C ILE A 249 5.26 -7.52 -1.59
N TYR A 250 4.25 -7.46 -2.47
CA TYR A 250 2.91 -6.99 -2.09
C TYR A 250 2.07 -8.07 -1.41
N ARG A 251 2.29 -9.35 -1.76
CA ARG A 251 1.61 -10.48 -1.11
C ARG A 251 1.90 -10.56 0.39
N ASN A 252 3.13 -10.23 0.77
CA ASN A 252 3.59 -10.23 2.15
C ASN A 252 3.54 -8.82 2.78
N LYS A 253 2.88 -7.86 2.12
CA LYS A 253 2.81 -6.49 2.61
C LYS A 253 2.05 -6.48 3.93
N THR A 254 2.67 -5.95 4.97
CA THR A 254 2.00 -5.77 6.26
C THR A 254 1.22 -4.47 6.28
N ILE A 255 0.35 -4.38 7.26
CA ILE A 255 -0.42 -3.18 7.56
C ILE A 255 0.47 -1.98 7.96
N GLU A 256 1.67 -2.27 8.46
CA GLU A 256 2.69 -1.30 8.86
C GLU A 256 3.53 -0.80 7.67
N GLU A 257 3.30 -1.32 6.46
CA GLU A 257 4.00 -0.88 5.26
C GLU A 257 3.09 0.02 4.40
N VAL A 258 3.69 0.92 3.62
CA VAL A 258 3.06 1.54 2.44
C VAL A 258 3.56 0.84 1.18
N CYS A 259 2.83 0.96 0.08
CA CYS A 259 3.24 0.42 -1.22
C CYS A 259 3.46 1.52 -2.26
N GLY A 260 4.29 1.24 -3.26
CA GLY A 260 4.50 2.13 -4.39
C GLY A 260 4.96 1.41 -5.64
N LEU A 261 4.45 1.87 -6.79
CA LEU A 261 4.87 1.43 -8.11
C LEU A 261 5.56 2.60 -8.81
N VAL A 262 6.80 2.39 -9.24
CA VAL A 262 7.58 3.36 -10.00
C VAL A 262 7.87 2.76 -11.36
N ARG A 263 7.61 3.50 -12.44
CA ARG A 263 7.88 3.03 -13.81
C ARG A 263 8.80 4.01 -14.51
N LEU A 264 10.03 3.58 -14.78
CA LEU A 264 10.94 4.29 -15.68
C LEU A 264 10.72 3.77 -17.10
N LYS A 265 10.01 4.56 -17.90
CA LYS A 265 9.65 4.20 -19.27
C LYS A 265 10.64 4.82 -20.24
N GLN A 266 11.17 4.02 -21.16
CA GLN A 266 11.77 4.51 -22.39
C GLN A 266 10.73 4.35 -23.50
N ILE A 267 10.13 5.46 -23.91
CA ILE A 267 9.14 5.50 -25.00
C ILE A 267 9.91 5.70 -26.31
N ILE A 268 9.53 4.93 -27.33
CA ILE A 268 10.10 5.01 -28.67
C ILE A 268 9.09 5.51 -29.70
N SER A 269 7.81 5.22 -29.48
CA SER A 269 6.70 5.68 -30.31
C SER A 269 5.43 5.71 -29.47
N SER A 270 4.59 6.69 -29.75
CA SER A 270 3.26 6.82 -29.15
C SER A 270 2.23 6.92 -30.27
N ARG A 271 1.08 6.28 -30.09
CA ARG A 271 -0.07 6.45 -30.96
C ARG A 271 -1.27 6.91 -30.15
N THR A 272 -2.16 7.66 -30.80
CA THR A 272 -3.42 8.12 -30.19
C THR A 272 -4.53 8.13 -31.23
N ILE A 273 -5.73 7.71 -30.82
CA ILE A 273 -6.97 7.83 -31.58
C ILE A 273 -7.67 9.14 -31.18
N ASP A 274 -8.02 9.96 -32.17
CA ASP A 274 -9.02 11.02 -31.99
C ASP A 274 -10.42 10.39 -31.95
N ILE A 275 -10.94 10.24 -30.73
CA ILE A 275 -12.27 9.65 -30.50
C ILE A 275 -13.40 10.50 -31.10
N GLY A 276 -13.24 11.82 -31.16
CA GLY A 276 -14.22 12.68 -31.82
C GLY A 276 -14.28 12.40 -33.31
N MET A 277 -13.11 12.30 -33.95
CA MET A 277 -13.00 11.97 -35.36
C MET A 277 -13.50 10.55 -35.64
N LEU A 278 -13.07 9.54 -34.88
CA LEU A 278 -13.53 8.16 -35.03
C LEU A 278 -15.06 8.08 -34.98
N ARG A 279 -15.70 8.72 -34.00
CA ARG A 279 -17.17 8.75 -33.87
C ARG A 279 -17.87 9.45 -35.02
N SER A 280 -17.26 10.49 -35.59
CA SER A 280 -17.81 11.18 -36.75
C SER A 280 -17.84 10.30 -38.01
N GLN A 281 -16.96 9.29 -38.08
CA GLN A 281 -16.84 8.39 -39.22
C GLN A 281 -17.55 7.05 -39.00
N ALA A 282 -17.50 6.50 -37.78
CA ALA A 282 -18.16 5.25 -37.40
C ALA A 282 -19.59 5.49 -36.86
N THR A 283 -20.47 6.01 -37.72
CA THR A 283 -21.82 6.43 -37.33
C THR A 283 -22.83 5.28 -37.15
N SER A 284 -22.43 4.04 -37.38
CA SER A 284 -23.25 2.84 -37.15
C SER A 284 -22.39 1.68 -36.65
N ASP A 285 -23.03 0.70 -35.99
CA ASP A 285 -22.37 -0.52 -35.51
C ASP A 285 -21.80 -1.39 -36.65
N ASP A 286 -22.29 -1.22 -37.88
CA ASP A 286 -21.82 -1.93 -39.07
C ASP A 286 -20.68 -1.20 -39.80
N SER A 287 -20.18 -0.08 -39.24
CA SER A 287 -19.12 0.75 -39.83
C SER A 287 -17.90 -0.09 -40.25
N PRO A 288 -17.38 0.07 -41.48
CA PRO A 288 -16.22 -0.67 -41.95
C PRO A 288 -14.95 -0.38 -41.15
N LEU A 289 -14.93 0.69 -40.33
CA LEU A 289 -13.82 1.00 -39.43
C LEU A 289 -13.69 -0.01 -38.27
N TYR A 290 -14.74 -0.79 -38.01
CA TYR A 290 -14.71 -1.87 -37.03
C TYR A 290 -14.33 -3.20 -37.69
N SER A 291 -13.55 -4.01 -36.97
CA SER A 291 -13.17 -5.35 -37.41
C SER A 291 -14.40 -6.20 -37.72
N GLN A 292 -14.26 -7.13 -38.66
CA GLN A 292 -15.35 -8.00 -39.08
C GLN A 292 -15.91 -8.80 -37.90
N GLU A 293 -15.04 -9.28 -37.03
CA GLU A 293 -15.37 -10.04 -35.82
C GLU A 293 -16.17 -9.18 -34.83
N PHE A 294 -15.77 -7.92 -34.65
CA PHE A 294 -16.44 -7.00 -33.73
C PHE A 294 -17.84 -6.65 -34.23
N ARG A 295 -17.98 -6.33 -35.51
CA ARG A 295 -19.29 -6.06 -36.13
C ARG A 295 -20.23 -7.26 -36.03
N LYS A 296 -19.73 -8.46 -36.33
CA LYS A 296 -20.51 -9.70 -36.18
C LYS A 296 -20.99 -9.88 -34.74
N ALA A 297 -20.10 -9.69 -33.78
CA ALA A 297 -20.44 -9.82 -32.37
C ALA A 297 -21.47 -8.77 -31.92
N LEU A 298 -21.38 -7.53 -32.39
CA LEU A 298 -22.39 -6.49 -32.15
C LEU A 298 -23.74 -6.83 -32.79
N LYS A 299 -23.76 -7.48 -33.95
CA LYS A 299 -25.01 -7.89 -34.61
C LYS A 299 -25.74 -9.00 -33.84
N GLU A 300 -24.99 -9.92 -33.24
CA GLU A 300 -25.52 -11.05 -32.47
C GLU A 300 -25.77 -10.72 -30.99
N LEU A 301 -25.38 -9.53 -30.54
CA LEU A 301 -25.39 -9.11 -29.14
C LEU A 301 -26.81 -9.10 -28.53
N ASN A 302 -26.96 -9.76 -27.40
CA ASN A 302 -28.17 -9.86 -26.60
C ASN A 302 -27.82 -10.08 -25.11
N GLU A 303 -28.83 -10.17 -24.24
CA GLU A 303 -28.65 -10.33 -22.80
C GLU A 303 -27.82 -11.55 -22.39
N ASN A 304 -27.88 -12.65 -23.16
CA ASN A 304 -27.23 -13.91 -22.83
C ASN A 304 -25.76 -13.96 -23.23
N ASN A 305 -25.33 -13.18 -24.23
CA ASN A 305 -23.96 -13.21 -24.74
C ASN A 305 -23.16 -11.93 -24.47
N ALA A 306 -23.73 -10.92 -23.82
CA ALA A 306 -23.03 -9.67 -23.47
C ALA A 306 -21.77 -9.91 -22.60
N TYR A 307 -21.77 -10.93 -21.75
CA TYR A 307 -20.58 -11.31 -20.98
C TYR A 307 -19.50 -11.96 -21.87
N ALA A 308 -19.90 -12.85 -22.78
CA ALA A 308 -18.99 -13.46 -23.75
C ALA A 308 -18.39 -12.41 -24.70
N PHE A 309 -19.16 -11.39 -25.07
CA PHE A 309 -18.68 -10.23 -25.81
C PHE A 309 -17.54 -9.51 -25.06
N LEU A 310 -17.73 -9.21 -23.77
CA LEU A 310 -16.68 -8.63 -22.94
C LEU A 310 -15.48 -9.56 -22.77
N ASN A 311 -15.67 -10.87 -22.68
CA ASN A 311 -14.51 -11.78 -22.62
C ASN A 311 -13.70 -11.76 -23.92
N LYS A 312 -14.36 -11.63 -25.07
CA LYS A 312 -13.71 -11.64 -26.39
C LYS A 312 -13.00 -10.32 -26.72
N PHE A 313 -13.65 -9.19 -26.47
CA PHE A 313 -13.15 -7.85 -26.83
C PHE A 313 -12.71 -7.02 -25.62
N ARG A 314 -12.71 -7.61 -24.42
CA ARG A 314 -12.39 -6.97 -23.14
C ARG A 314 -13.31 -5.78 -22.82
N THR A 315 -12.96 -5.05 -21.76
CA THR A 315 -13.84 -4.06 -21.13
C THR A 315 -13.69 -2.64 -21.71
N HIS A 316 -12.51 -2.33 -22.25
CA HIS A 316 -12.14 -1.00 -22.72
C HIS A 316 -11.52 -1.05 -24.11
N LEU A 317 -11.56 0.06 -24.83
CA LEU A 317 -10.80 0.29 -26.05
C LEU A 317 -9.53 1.07 -25.73
N VAL A 318 -8.41 0.66 -26.33
CA VAL A 318 -7.13 1.37 -26.23
C VAL A 318 -7.14 2.54 -27.20
N VAL A 319 -7.05 3.75 -26.66
CA VAL A 319 -7.14 5.00 -27.42
C VAL A 319 -5.83 5.79 -27.42
N SER A 320 -4.93 5.49 -26.49
CA SER A 320 -3.54 5.94 -26.52
C SER A 320 -2.66 4.77 -26.11
N ALA A 321 -1.53 4.59 -26.78
CA ALA A 321 -0.57 3.56 -26.45
C ALA A 321 0.86 4.05 -26.67
N ASP A 322 1.72 3.82 -25.69
CA ASP A 322 3.15 4.09 -25.74
C ASP A 322 3.90 2.77 -25.91
N LEU A 323 4.67 2.65 -26.98
CA LEU A 323 5.54 1.49 -27.23
C LEU A 323 6.95 1.79 -26.72
N GLY A 324 7.61 0.78 -26.15
CA GLY A 324 9.02 0.87 -25.77
C GLY A 324 9.43 -0.17 -24.73
N GLY A 325 10.23 0.26 -23.76
CA GLY A 325 10.61 -0.56 -22.62
C GLY A 325 10.33 0.14 -21.30
N SER A 326 10.06 -0.62 -20.24
CA SER A 326 9.76 -0.10 -18.91
C SER A 326 10.51 -0.89 -17.85
N LEU A 327 11.10 -0.18 -16.90
CA LEU A 327 11.59 -0.74 -15.64
C LEU A 327 10.60 -0.39 -14.55
N GLU A 328 9.93 -1.39 -14.01
CA GLU A 328 8.89 -1.23 -13.00
C GLU A 328 9.42 -1.68 -11.66
N LEU A 329 9.66 -0.72 -10.78
CA LEU A 329 10.10 -0.94 -9.42
C LEU A 329 8.86 -0.98 -8.53
N HIS A 330 8.60 -2.16 -7.98
CA HIS A 330 7.62 -2.38 -6.92
C HIS A 330 8.33 -2.16 -5.60
N THR A 331 7.71 -1.42 -4.67
CA THR A 331 8.31 -1.22 -3.34
C THR A 331 7.28 -1.27 -2.22
N THR A 332 7.68 -1.86 -1.09
CA THR A 332 7.04 -1.64 0.20
C THR A 332 8.00 -0.90 1.12
N ILE A 333 7.47 0.04 1.90
CA ILE A 333 8.27 0.91 2.78
C ILE A 333 7.64 0.88 4.16
N THR A 334 8.44 0.60 5.19
CA THR A 334 7.98 0.58 6.58
C THR A 334 7.50 1.98 6.95
N ARG A 335 6.26 2.09 7.44
CA ARG A 335 5.60 3.37 7.72
C ARG A 335 6.36 4.22 8.76
N GLU A 336 7.19 3.60 9.60
CA GLU A 336 8.05 4.30 10.57
C GLU A 336 9.08 5.19 9.88
N THR A 337 9.60 4.75 8.73
CA THR A 337 10.55 5.50 7.91
C THR A 337 9.89 6.21 6.73
N SER A 338 8.58 6.01 6.54
CA SER A 338 7.79 6.62 5.47
C SER A 338 7.19 7.95 5.93
N ILE A 339 7.65 9.03 5.32
CA ILE A 339 7.03 10.36 5.45
C ILE A 339 6.36 10.63 4.12
N GLU A 340 5.03 10.76 4.14
CA GLU A 340 4.19 10.94 2.95
C GLU A 340 4.39 9.84 1.90
N THR A 341 3.36 9.02 1.68
CA THR A 341 3.47 7.81 0.86
C THR A 341 4.09 8.07 -0.52
N GLN A 342 3.74 9.17 -1.18
CA GLN A 342 4.32 9.57 -2.46
C GLN A 342 5.79 10.02 -2.36
N HIS A 343 6.13 10.76 -1.30
CA HIS A 343 7.48 11.27 -1.10
C HIS A 343 8.48 10.16 -0.72
N SER A 344 8.03 9.20 0.09
CA SER A 344 8.79 8.00 0.44
C SER A 344 9.12 7.17 -0.79
N VAL A 345 8.13 6.93 -1.65
CA VAL A 345 8.34 6.23 -2.93
C VAL A 345 9.23 7.04 -3.86
N THR A 346 9.13 8.37 -3.88
CA THR A 346 10.03 9.25 -4.64
C THR A 346 11.48 9.16 -4.12
N THR A 347 11.66 8.94 -2.82
CA THR A 347 12.99 8.75 -2.22
C THR A 347 13.61 7.43 -2.61
N VAL A 348 12.83 6.34 -2.58
CA VAL A 348 13.25 5.05 -3.12
C VAL A 348 13.58 5.18 -4.61
N THR A 349 12.77 5.91 -5.37
CA THR A 349 13.00 6.22 -6.79
C THR A 349 14.36 6.90 -7.00
N LYS A 350 14.70 7.90 -6.18
CA LYS A 350 16.01 8.57 -6.21
C LYS A 350 17.15 7.60 -5.89
N LYS A 351 16.98 6.77 -4.87
CA LYS A 351 17.99 5.78 -4.45
C LYS A 351 18.24 4.71 -5.52
N VAL A 352 17.19 4.26 -6.22
CA VAL A 352 17.29 3.19 -7.22
C VAL A 352 17.64 3.72 -8.60
N PHE A 353 16.97 4.76 -9.10
CA PHE A 353 17.16 5.25 -10.47
C PHE A 353 17.99 6.53 -10.58
N GLY A 354 18.34 7.18 -9.47
CA GLY A 354 19.04 8.48 -9.49
C GLY A 354 18.21 9.62 -10.06
N LYS A 355 16.87 9.50 -10.06
CA LYS A 355 15.93 10.44 -10.67
C LYS A 355 14.89 10.92 -9.66
N ASN A 356 14.46 12.17 -9.81
CA ASN A 356 13.43 12.79 -8.99
C ASN A 356 12.26 13.29 -9.86
N LYS A 357 11.04 13.21 -9.32
CA LYS A 357 9.87 13.93 -9.81
C LYS A 357 9.36 14.82 -8.67
N GLY A 358 9.46 16.15 -8.81
CA GLY A 358 9.02 17.12 -7.81
C GLY A 358 10.13 17.67 -6.89
N GLN A 359 9.75 18.65 -6.06
CA GLN A 359 10.62 19.25 -5.03
C GLN A 359 10.55 18.43 -3.73
N SER A 360 11.69 17.98 -3.20
CA SER A 360 11.77 17.46 -1.84
C SER A 360 11.76 18.62 -0.84
N SER A 361 11.18 18.40 0.35
CA SER A 361 11.33 19.36 1.43
C SER A 361 12.72 19.21 2.05
N GLN A 362 13.42 20.33 2.28
CA GLN A 362 14.77 20.36 2.88
C GLN A 362 14.79 19.65 4.26
N SER A 363 13.70 19.75 5.02
CA SER A 363 13.50 19.09 6.31
C SER A 363 13.47 17.57 6.20
N TYR A 364 12.87 17.03 5.14
CA TYR A 364 12.80 15.59 4.91
C TYR A 364 14.14 15.00 4.47
N ASP A 365 14.83 15.65 3.53
CA ASP A 365 16.13 15.16 3.05
C ASP A 365 17.15 15.07 4.20
N THR A 366 17.07 16.00 5.15
CA THR A 366 17.87 16.00 6.37
C THR A 366 17.52 14.79 7.27
N TYR A 367 16.23 14.56 7.53
CA TYR A 367 15.77 13.44 8.36
C TYR A 367 16.10 12.06 7.75
N GLN A 368 15.93 11.90 6.44
CA GLN A 368 16.29 10.65 5.74
C GLN A 368 17.78 10.38 5.76
N GLY A 369 18.61 11.43 5.75
CA GLY A 369 20.06 11.31 5.96
C GLY A 369 20.41 10.77 7.35
N GLU A 370 19.58 11.04 8.36
CA GLU A 370 19.81 10.62 9.75
C GLU A 370 19.28 9.21 10.04
N ILE A 371 18.09 8.84 9.54
CA ILE A 371 17.39 7.59 9.91
C ILE A 371 17.50 6.49 8.85
N GLY A 372 17.69 6.87 7.58
CA GLY A 372 17.56 5.94 6.47
C GLY A 372 16.09 5.64 6.12
N ILE A 373 15.90 4.92 5.00
CA ILE A 373 14.58 4.43 4.59
C ILE A 373 14.63 2.92 4.61
N ASP A 374 13.71 2.29 5.34
CA ASP A 374 13.57 0.85 5.33
C ASP A 374 12.54 0.45 4.28
N TYR A 375 13.02 -0.26 3.26
CA TYR A 375 12.21 -0.65 2.12
C TYR A 375 12.61 -2.02 1.59
N LYS A 376 11.61 -2.71 1.04
CA LYS A 376 11.75 -3.85 0.15
C LYS A 376 11.45 -3.36 -1.26
N ALA A 377 12.16 -3.91 -2.25
CA ALA A 377 11.93 -3.59 -3.63
C ALA A 377 12.14 -4.80 -4.52
N ASP A 378 11.37 -4.84 -5.60
CA ASP A 378 11.51 -5.81 -6.67
C ASP A 378 11.37 -5.11 -8.02
N LEU A 379 12.02 -5.65 -9.06
CA LEU A 379 12.08 -5.02 -10.37
C LEU A 379 11.47 -5.96 -11.42
N THR A 380 10.51 -5.45 -12.18
CA THR A 380 10.05 -6.11 -13.41
C THR A 380 10.47 -5.28 -14.61
N CYS A 381 10.68 -5.94 -15.74
CA CYS A 381 11.17 -5.30 -16.96
C CYS A 381 10.30 -5.69 -18.14
N VAL A 382 9.83 -4.69 -18.87
CA VAL A 382 9.20 -4.84 -20.19
C VAL A 382 10.19 -4.37 -21.23
N GLY A 383 10.47 -5.21 -22.21
CA GLY A 383 11.37 -4.94 -23.33
C GLY A 383 12.87 -4.93 -22.98
N GLY A 384 13.70 -5.00 -24.03
CA GLY A 384 15.15 -5.15 -23.96
C GLY A 384 15.63 -6.60 -23.79
N ASP A 385 16.93 -6.78 -23.60
CA ASP A 385 17.58 -8.08 -23.44
C ASP A 385 17.56 -8.56 -21.98
N SER A 386 17.25 -9.85 -21.76
CA SER A 386 17.13 -10.45 -20.42
C SER A 386 18.41 -10.35 -19.57
N LYS A 387 19.61 -10.30 -20.18
CA LYS A 387 20.88 -10.09 -19.46
C LYS A 387 20.96 -8.69 -18.86
N THR A 388 20.48 -7.67 -19.59
CA THR A 388 20.47 -6.30 -19.08
C THR A 388 19.52 -6.16 -17.90
N HIS A 389 18.36 -6.83 -17.96
CA HIS A 389 17.44 -6.94 -16.84
C HIS A 389 18.10 -7.58 -15.61
N GLY A 390 18.78 -8.73 -15.76
CA GLY A 390 19.46 -9.40 -14.64
C GLY A 390 20.50 -8.53 -13.91
N VAL A 391 21.22 -7.68 -14.65
CA VAL A 391 22.17 -6.71 -14.05
C VAL A 391 21.44 -5.65 -13.20
N MET A 392 20.30 -5.15 -13.68
CA MET A 392 19.49 -4.15 -12.98
C MET A 392 18.76 -4.75 -11.77
N GLN A 393 18.23 -5.97 -11.88
CA GLN A 393 17.68 -6.70 -10.73
C GLN A 393 18.73 -6.91 -9.64
N ALA A 394 19.95 -7.32 -10.02
CA ALA A 394 21.04 -7.48 -9.07
C ALA A 394 21.40 -6.15 -8.36
N ALA A 395 21.21 -5.02 -9.04
CA ALA A 395 21.37 -3.69 -8.43
C ALA A 395 20.34 -3.45 -7.32
N VAL A 396 19.06 -3.71 -7.62
CA VAL A 396 17.95 -3.54 -6.69
C VAL A 396 18.10 -4.47 -5.48
N ASN A 397 18.44 -5.74 -5.71
CA ASN A 397 18.67 -6.72 -4.64
C ASN A 397 19.83 -6.31 -3.71
N ALA A 398 20.88 -5.68 -4.26
CA ALA A 398 22.00 -5.15 -3.51
C ALA A 398 21.73 -3.76 -2.88
N LYS A 399 20.50 -3.23 -2.99
CA LYS A 399 20.10 -1.87 -2.56
C LYS A 399 21.03 -0.77 -3.09
N ARG A 400 21.62 -0.98 -4.27
CA ARG A 400 22.45 0.03 -4.96
C ARG A 400 21.64 0.75 -6.03
N GLN A 401 22.12 1.93 -6.40
CA GLN A 401 21.58 2.64 -7.55
C GLN A 401 21.87 1.87 -8.85
N ILE A 402 20.88 1.81 -9.74
CA ILE A 402 21.05 1.47 -11.15
C ILE A 402 21.73 2.67 -11.83
N THR A 403 22.89 2.43 -12.41
CA THR A 403 23.70 3.49 -13.00
C THR A 403 23.11 3.97 -14.33
N PRO A 404 23.37 5.23 -14.72
CA PRO A 404 22.96 5.73 -16.04
C PRO A 404 23.48 4.88 -17.20
N ASP A 405 24.66 4.27 -17.07
CA ASP A 405 25.24 3.43 -18.13
C ASP A 405 24.57 2.06 -18.23
N GLU A 406 24.08 1.49 -17.13
CA GLU A 406 23.26 0.28 -17.15
C GLU A 406 21.92 0.53 -17.85
N ILE A 407 21.27 1.67 -17.56
CA ILE A 407 20.04 2.10 -18.23
C ILE A 407 20.29 2.30 -19.73
N LYS A 408 21.40 2.97 -20.12
CA LYS A 408 21.75 3.15 -21.54
C LYS A 408 22.00 1.82 -22.25
N LYS A 409 22.65 0.85 -21.60
CA LYS A 409 22.87 -0.48 -22.18
C LYS A 409 21.56 -1.24 -22.39
N TRP A 410 20.63 -1.15 -21.44
CA TRP A 410 19.28 -1.69 -21.61
C TRP A 410 18.54 -1.01 -22.76
N GLN A 411 18.53 0.32 -22.83
CA GLN A 411 17.91 1.07 -23.94
C GLN A 411 18.52 0.70 -25.31
N ALA A 412 19.84 0.54 -25.38
CA ALA A 412 20.54 0.14 -26.60
C ALA A 412 20.27 -1.31 -27.02
N SER A 413 19.65 -2.12 -26.16
CA SER A 413 19.27 -3.51 -26.46
C SER A 413 17.91 -3.63 -27.16
N PHE A 414 17.19 -2.52 -27.36
CA PHE A 414 15.91 -2.53 -28.04
C PHE A 414 16.06 -2.85 -29.52
N ASN A 415 15.25 -3.78 -29.98
CA ASN A 415 15.11 -4.20 -31.36
C ASN A 415 13.69 -3.86 -31.83
N ILE A 416 13.62 -2.88 -32.71
CA ILE A 416 12.40 -2.26 -33.21
C ILE A 416 12.20 -2.48 -34.71
N ASP A 417 13.08 -3.27 -35.34
CA ASP A 417 12.95 -3.70 -36.74
C ASP A 417 13.64 -5.07 -36.93
N PRO A 418 12.87 -6.18 -36.99
CA PRO A 418 13.39 -7.51 -37.26
C PRO A 418 13.98 -7.67 -38.64
N ALA A 419 13.52 -6.90 -39.63
CA ALA A 419 13.94 -7.05 -41.02
C ALA A 419 15.40 -6.65 -41.21
N ASP A 420 15.88 -5.68 -40.41
CA ASP A 420 17.25 -5.19 -40.46
C ASP A 420 18.25 -6.04 -39.65
N THR A 421 17.78 -6.84 -38.69
CA THR A 421 18.65 -7.52 -37.71
C THR A 421 18.54 -9.04 -37.68
N GLY A 422 17.50 -9.63 -38.29
CA GLY A 422 17.21 -11.06 -38.19
C GLY A 422 16.84 -11.51 -36.78
N LYS A 423 16.51 -10.57 -35.89
CA LYS A 423 16.12 -10.79 -34.49
C LYS A 423 14.68 -10.36 -34.26
N GLU A 424 13.97 -11.01 -33.34
CA GLU A 424 12.59 -10.64 -32.99
C GLU A 424 12.47 -9.27 -32.32
N TYR A 425 11.31 -8.65 -32.45
CA TYR A 425 10.92 -7.47 -31.68
C TYR A 425 11.03 -7.74 -30.18
N ASN A 426 11.71 -6.88 -29.42
CA ASN A 426 11.82 -7.01 -27.96
C ASN A 426 11.40 -5.73 -27.22
N VAL A 427 10.39 -5.04 -27.75
CA VAL A 427 9.73 -3.90 -27.09
C VAL A 427 8.27 -4.25 -26.84
N GLY A 428 7.70 -3.70 -25.78
CA GLY A 428 6.32 -3.95 -25.37
C GLY A 428 5.57 -2.65 -25.16
N MET A 429 4.28 -2.75 -24.88
CA MET A 429 3.50 -1.57 -24.56
C MET A 429 3.77 -1.14 -23.11
N VAL A 430 4.10 0.13 -22.91
CA VAL A 430 4.59 0.66 -21.62
C VAL A 430 3.67 1.73 -21.03
N GLY A 431 2.60 2.11 -21.74
CA GLY A 431 1.61 3.06 -21.26
C GLY A 431 0.37 3.03 -22.13
N CYS A 432 -0.80 3.21 -21.54
CA CYS A 432 -2.04 3.33 -22.29
C CYS A 432 -3.04 4.32 -21.67
N ARG A 433 -3.92 4.83 -22.53
CA ARG A 433 -5.18 5.48 -22.14
C ARG A 433 -6.33 4.71 -22.74
N LEU A 434 -7.40 4.58 -21.97
CA LEU A 434 -8.52 3.71 -22.25
C LEU A 434 -9.83 4.51 -22.25
N ILE A 435 -10.80 4.05 -23.04
CA ILE A 435 -12.21 4.41 -22.87
C ILE A 435 -13.04 3.13 -22.74
N PRO A 436 -14.17 3.14 -22.02
CA PRO A 436 -15.02 1.95 -21.94
C PRO A 436 -15.50 1.49 -23.32
N ILE A 437 -15.49 0.20 -23.61
CA ILE A 437 -15.80 -0.30 -24.97
C ILE A 437 -17.23 0.01 -25.42
N TYR A 438 -18.16 0.14 -24.48
CA TYR A 438 -19.54 0.52 -24.78
C TYR A 438 -19.67 1.97 -25.28
N GLU A 439 -18.67 2.83 -25.08
CA GLU A 439 -18.66 4.22 -25.55
C GLU A 439 -18.55 4.35 -27.08
N ILE A 440 -18.17 3.29 -27.79
CA ILE A 440 -18.10 3.26 -29.26
C ILE A 440 -19.27 2.51 -29.92
N ILE A 441 -20.14 1.87 -29.14
CA ILE A 441 -21.34 1.20 -29.67
C ILE A 441 -22.38 2.27 -29.97
N ASN A 442 -22.94 2.30 -31.17
CA ASN A 442 -23.90 3.33 -31.60
C ASN A 442 -25.33 3.00 -31.15
N ASP A 443 -25.73 1.73 -31.24
CA ASP A 443 -27.04 1.25 -30.80
C ASP A 443 -27.20 1.40 -29.26
N PRO A 444 -28.20 2.16 -28.78
CA PRO A 444 -28.35 2.46 -27.36
C PRO A 444 -28.73 1.23 -26.52
N ASP A 445 -29.48 0.28 -27.08
CA ASP A 445 -29.92 -0.91 -26.35
C ASP A 445 -28.74 -1.87 -26.18
N LYS A 446 -27.97 -2.10 -27.26
CA LYS A 446 -26.73 -2.87 -27.19
C LYS A 446 -25.70 -2.25 -26.26
N ARG A 447 -25.54 -0.92 -26.33
CA ARG A 447 -24.68 -0.18 -25.39
C ARG A 447 -25.08 -0.46 -23.94
N ARG A 448 -26.38 -0.41 -23.64
CA ARG A 448 -26.92 -0.69 -22.31
C ARG A 448 -26.65 -2.13 -21.87
N LEU A 449 -26.78 -3.11 -22.76
CA LEU A 449 -26.45 -4.51 -22.46
C LEU A 449 -24.99 -4.68 -22.02
N VAL A 450 -24.06 -4.06 -22.76
CA VAL A 450 -22.62 -4.10 -22.42
C VAL A 450 -22.33 -3.33 -21.13
N GLN A 451 -23.01 -2.21 -20.86
CA GLN A 451 -22.88 -1.49 -19.59
C GLN A 451 -23.33 -2.33 -18.38
N ILE A 452 -24.43 -3.08 -18.52
CA ILE A 452 -24.93 -4.00 -17.50
C ILE A 452 -23.94 -5.15 -17.29
N ALA A 453 -23.46 -5.76 -18.37
CA ALA A 453 -22.47 -6.84 -18.31
C ALA A 453 -21.17 -6.36 -17.66
N PHE A 454 -20.71 -5.16 -18.01
CA PHE A 454 -19.52 -4.54 -17.42
C PHE A 454 -19.73 -4.27 -15.93
N SER A 455 -20.87 -3.71 -15.53
CA SER A 455 -21.18 -3.48 -14.13
C SER A 455 -21.21 -4.78 -13.32
N LYS A 456 -21.73 -5.88 -13.90
CA LYS A 456 -21.68 -7.20 -13.26
C LYS A 456 -20.23 -7.70 -13.14
N TYR A 457 -19.45 -7.56 -14.21
CA TYR A 457 -18.05 -7.96 -14.25
C TYR A 457 -17.18 -7.23 -13.21
N THR A 458 -17.32 -5.90 -13.09
CA THR A 458 -16.55 -5.10 -12.11
C THR A 458 -16.98 -5.29 -10.67
N ASN A 459 -18.22 -5.75 -10.43
CA ASN A 459 -18.74 -6.02 -9.09
C ASN A 459 -18.54 -7.49 -8.67
N SER A 460 -17.99 -8.33 -9.56
CA SER A 460 -17.74 -9.73 -9.24
C SER A 460 -16.58 -9.83 -8.22
N PRO A 461 -16.76 -10.59 -7.12
CA PRO A 461 -15.73 -10.78 -6.09
C PRO A 461 -14.41 -11.37 -6.61
N GLU A 462 -14.44 -12.00 -7.79
CA GLU A 462 -13.29 -12.61 -8.45
C GLU A 462 -12.43 -11.60 -9.24
N MET A 463 -13.00 -10.45 -9.62
CA MET A 463 -12.33 -9.47 -10.51
C MET A 463 -11.99 -8.16 -9.81
N ALA A 464 -12.78 -7.77 -8.80
CA ALA A 464 -12.45 -6.63 -7.97
C ALA A 464 -11.36 -7.03 -6.97
N PRO A 465 -10.29 -6.23 -6.78
CA PRO A 465 -9.42 -6.42 -5.64
C PRO A 465 -10.31 -6.46 -4.40
N LYS A 466 -10.29 -7.57 -3.65
CA LYS A 466 -11.08 -7.68 -2.42
C LYS A 466 -10.70 -6.47 -1.59
N PRO A 467 -11.67 -5.61 -1.19
CA PRO A 467 -11.37 -4.59 -0.22
C PRO A 467 -10.76 -5.34 0.96
N GLU A 468 -9.50 -5.06 1.28
CA GLU A 468 -8.80 -5.73 2.39
C GLU A 468 -9.52 -5.48 3.73
N ASP A 469 -10.55 -4.62 3.73
CA ASP A 469 -11.05 -4.02 4.93
C ASP A 469 -12.48 -3.46 4.80
N THR A 470 -13.39 -3.99 5.61
CA THR A 470 -14.70 -3.37 5.85
C THR A 470 -14.49 -2.08 6.66
N PRO A 471 -14.93 -0.91 6.22
CA PRO A 471 -14.73 0.32 7.00
C PRO A 471 -15.60 0.35 8.27
N ALA A 472 -15.10 1.02 9.30
CA ALA A 472 -15.85 1.44 10.49
C ALA A 472 -16.02 2.96 10.50
N ARG A 473 -17.00 3.47 11.25
CA ARG A 473 -17.28 4.90 11.42
C ARG A 473 -17.41 5.23 12.89
N ILE A 474 -17.00 6.44 13.27
CA ILE A 474 -17.35 7.03 14.57
C ILE A 474 -17.82 8.48 14.41
N GLU A 475 -18.80 8.86 15.22
CA GLU A 475 -19.18 10.26 15.44
C GLU A 475 -18.20 10.89 16.42
N ILE A 476 -17.60 12.02 16.06
CA ILE A 476 -16.63 12.74 16.88
C ILE A 476 -17.26 13.24 18.18
N ASP A 477 -18.56 13.52 18.18
CA ASP A 477 -19.28 13.96 19.38
C ASP A 477 -19.28 12.90 20.50
N ILE A 478 -19.20 11.61 20.16
CA ILE A 478 -19.06 10.53 21.16
C ILE A 478 -17.74 10.69 21.91
N VAL A 479 -16.66 10.95 21.18
CA VAL A 479 -15.31 11.18 21.73
C VAL A 479 -15.28 12.43 22.61
N ARG A 480 -15.88 13.53 22.13
CA ARG A 480 -15.94 14.80 22.86
C ARG A 480 -16.69 14.69 24.17
N LYS A 481 -17.83 14.00 24.18
CA LYS A 481 -18.66 13.81 25.38
C LYS A 481 -17.90 13.05 26.47
N GLU A 482 -17.14 12.01 26.10
CA GLU A 482 -16.33 11.26 27.06
C GLU A 482 -15.28 12.14 27.75
N TRP A 483 -14.53 12.95 27.00
CA TRP A 483 -13.58 13.90 27.58
C TRP A 483 -14.24 14.95 28.48
N LEU A 484 -15.39 15.48 28.05
CA LEU A 484 -16.13 16.48 28.81
C LEU A 484 -16.61 15.92 30.15
N GLN A 485 -17.17 14.70 30.14
CA GLN A 485 -17.65 14.01 31.34
C GLN A 485 -16.51 13.74 32.33
N ARG A 486 -15.31 13.41 31.83
CA ARG A 486 -14.14 13.08 32.68
C ARG A 486 -13.34 14.27 33.16
N GLN A 487 -13.45 15.43 32.50
CA GLN A 487 -12.54 16.58 32.71
C GLN A 487 -11.05 16.17 32.57
N SER A 488 -10.75 15.31 31.60
CA SER A 488 -9.43 14.75 31.32
C SER A 488 -9.12 14.82 29.82
N SER A 489 -7.84 14.93 29.49
CA SER A 489 -7.31 14.87 28.11
C SER A 489 -6.67 13.51 27.78
N CYS A 490 -6.97 12.47 28.57
CA CYS A 490 -6.46 11.13 28.34
C CYS A 490 -6.73 10.62 26.92
N ALA A 491 -5.84 9.80 26.39
CA ALA A 491 -6.07 9.11 25.13
C ALA A 491 -7.31 8.22 25.28
N LEU A 492 -8.20 8.25 24.28
CA LEU A 492 -9.41 7.43 24.23
C LEU A 492 -9.26 6.38 23.15
N LYS A 493 -9.51 5.13 23.52
CA LYS A 493 -9.58 3.98 22.63
C LYS A 493 -11.02 3.79 22.16
N ALA A 494 -11.21 3.66 20.86
CA ALA A 494 -12.47 3.36 20.23
C ALA A 494 -12.44 1.93 19.67
N ASP A 495 -13.41 1.12 20.07
CA ASP A 495 -13.44 -0.32 19.76
C ASP A 495 -14.67 -0.67 18.90
N THR A 496 -14.50 -1.59 17.94
CA THR A 496 -15.63 -2.15 17.19
C THR A 496 -16.28 -3.30 17.97
N ARG A 497 -17.58 -3.59 17.73
CA ARG A 497 -18.33 -4.66 18.43
C ARG A 497 -17.66 -6.05 18.36
N ASN A 498 -16.88 -6.30 17.31
CA ASN A 498 -16.17 -7.57 17.13
C ASN A 498 -14.77 -7.59 17.80
N LYS A 499 -14.39 -6.56 18.55
CA LYS A 499 -13.14 -6.43 19.32
C LYS A 499 -11.83 -6.66 18.52
N ASN A 500 -11.88 -6.62 17.18
CA ASN A 500 -10.69 -6.86 16.35
C ASN A 500 -10.08 -5.58 15.76
N ARG A 501 -10.68 -4.42 16.04
CA ARG A 501 -10.23 -3.12 15.51
C ARG A 501 -10.33 -2.04 16.55
N TYR A 502 -9.28 -1.23 16.59
CA TYR A 502 -9.02 -0.27 17.63
C TYR A 502 -8.50 1.02 17.00
N PHE A 503 -8.96 2.14 17.53
CA PHE A 503 -8.50 3.47 17.12
C PHE A 503 -8.24 4.30 18.34
N ILE A 504 -7.26 5.20 18.28
CA ILE A 504 -6.94 6.07 19.40
C ILE A 504 -7.22 7.51 19.02
N PHE A 505 -8.02 8.16 19.86
CA PHE A 505 -8.22 9.59 19.86
C PHE A 505 -7.36 10.22 20.95
N VAL A 506 -6.65 11.28 20.60
CA VAL A 506 -5.85 12.06 21.54
C VAL A 506 -6.23 13.53 21.46
N LYS A 507 -6.14 14.22 22.60
CA LYS A 507 -5.99 15.67 22.66
C LYS A 507 -4.52 15.96 22.86
N GLU A 508 -3.85 16.45 21.82
CA GLU A 508 -2.41 16.66 21.85
C GLU A 508 -2.00 18.04 21.37
N TYR A 509 -0.89 18.54 21.90
CA TYR A 509 -0.29 19.78 21.46
C TYR A 509 0.54 19.55 20.18
N VAL A 510 0.12 20.18 19.08
CA VAL A 510 0.79 20.07 17.77
C VAL A 510 1.17 21.46 17.28
N PRO A 511 2.42 21.93 17.50
CA PRO A 511 2.83 23.30 17.20
C PRO A 511 2.81 23.67 15.71
N ALA A 512 2.71 22.69 14.82
CA ALA A 512 2.52 22.89 13.38
C ALA A 512 1.06 23.26 13.02
N ILE A 513 0.09 22.99 13.89
CA ILE A 513 -1.32 23.38 13.72
C ILE A 513 -1.61 24.59 14.63
N ARG A 514 -1.38 24.43 15.94
CA ARG A 514 -1.66 25.46 16.95
C ARG A 514 -0.58 25.51 18.02
N ARG A 515 -0.28 26.73 18.48
CA ARG A 515 0.71 26.98 19.54
C ARG A 515 0.08 27.42 20.86
N ASP A 516 -1.24 27.60 20.85
CA ASP A 516 -2.04 28.17 21.92
C ASP A 516 -3.04 27.18 22.52
N ASP A 517 -3.39 26.10 21.80
CA ASP A 517 -4.31 25.07 22.26
C ASP A 517 -3.91 23.66 21.77
N ALA A 518 -4.45 22.63 22.42
CA ALA A 518 -4.36 21.25 21.98
C ALA A 518 -5.41 20.94 20.91
N VAL A 519 -5.09 20.01 20.01
CA VAL A 519 -5.96 19.59 18.90
C VAL A 519 -6.38 18.13 19.04
N ILE A 520 -7.49 17.76 18.41
CA ILE A 520 -8.01 16.39 18.43
C ILE A 520 -7.49 15.64 17.19
N ILE A 521 -6.76 14.55 17.44
CA ILE A 521 -6.20 13.71 16.38
C ILE A 521 -6.61 12.26 16.60
N ALA A 522 -6.93 11.59 15.49
CA ALA A 522 -7.21 10.17 15.47
C ALA A 522 -6.04 9.40 14.85
N TYR A 523 -5.63 8.33 15.51
CA TYR A 523 -4.55 7.43 15.10
C TYR A 523 -5.08 6.00 14.94
N PRO A 524 -4.56 5.22 13.96
CA PRO A 524 -4.80 3.80 13.91
C PRO A 524 -4.09 3.08 15.06
N PHE A 525 -4.64 1.95 15.49
CA PHE A 525 -4.05 1.09 16.49
C PHE A 525 -4.00 -0.34 15.94
N ILE A 526 -2.78 -0.83 15.75
CA ILE A 526 -2.45 -1.98 14.93
C ILE A 526 -1.72 -2.98 15.84
N GLU A 527 -2.13 -4.25 15.86
CA GLU A 527 -1.44 -5.31 16.61
C GLU A 527 -1.12 -4.95 18.07
N GLU A 528 -2.10 -4.36 18.77
CA GLU A 528 -1.95 -3.89 20.16
C GLU A 528 -1.01 -2.69 20.37
N LYS A 529 -0.59 -2.01 19.30
CA LYS A 529 0.30 -0.84 19.33
C LYS A 529 -0.34 0.41 18.72
N PRO A 530 -0.22 1.59 19.36
CA PRO A 530 -0.60 2.86 18.77
C PRO A 530 0.30 3.24 17.60
N TYR A 531 -0.28 3.67 16.48
CA TYR A 531 0.49 4.09 15.31
C TYR A 531 0.54 5.62 15.16
N PHE A 532 1.46 6.26 15.90
CA PHE A 532 1.52 7.73 16.01
C PHE A 532 2.17 8.48 14.83
N TYR A 533 2.66 7.76 13.82
CA TYR A 533 3.32 8.32 12.65
C TYR A 533 2.33 8.78 11.56
N CYS A 534 1.06 8.37 11.63
CA CYS A 534 0.05 8.70 10.62
C CYS A 534 -1.32 8.91 11.28
N GLY A 535 -1.59 10.13 11.72
CA GLY A 535 -2.86 10.54 12.30
C GLY A 535 -3.64 11.50 11.41
N VAL A 536 -4.92 11.68 11.74
CA VAL A 536 -5.80 12.66 11.09
C VAL A 536 -6.29 13.66 12.12
N PHE A 537 -5.94 14.94 11.90
CA PHE A 537 -6.55 16.07 12.59
C PHE A 537 -7.94 16.31 12.02
N ILE A 538 -8.91 16.46 12.92
CA ILE A 538 -10.33 16.59 12.56
C ILE A 538 -10.74 17.98 12.06
N GLY A 539 -9.83 18.96 12.07
CA GLY A 539 -10.16 20.36 11.79
C GLY A 539 -10.69 21.10 13.02
N ASP A 540 -10.61 22.42 12.97
CA ASP A 540 -11.24 23.33 13.92
C ASP A 540 -11.71 24.62 13.22
N ALA A 541 -12.00 25.67 13.98
CA ALA A 541 -12.50 26.93 13.43
C ALA A 541 -11.49 27.64 12.50
N ASP A 542 -10.20 27.39 12.70
CA ASP A 542 -9.09 28.15 12.13
C ASP A 542 -8.25 27.30 11.15
N ASN A 543 -8.29 25.97 11.28
CA ASN A 543 -7.45 25.03 10.56
C ASN A 543 -8.27 23.90 9.92
N HIS A 544 -7.92 23.55 8.68
CA HIS A 544 -8.58 22.49 7.93
C HIS A 544 -8.26 21.10 8.49
N PRO A 545 -9.14 20.09 8.35
CA PRO A 545 -8.75 18.72 8.64
C PRO A 545 -7.59 18.29 7.74
N GLY A 546 -6.74 17.41 8.23
CA GLY A 546 -5.51 17.06 7.51
C GLY A 546 -4.71 15.96 8.18
N ALA A 547 -3.66 15.51 7.52
CA ALA A 547 -2.76 14.51 8.07
C ALA A 547 -1.81 15.16 9.09
N VAL A 548 -1.58 14.47 10.20
CA VAL A 548 -0.61 14.86 11.23
C VAL A 548 0.35 13.72 11.47
N ARG A 549 1.64 14.06 11.58
CA ARG A 549 2.72 13.08 11.72
C ARG A 549 3.74 13.58 12.73
N TRP A 550 4.29 12.66 13.52
CA TRP A 550 5.42 12.93 14.40
C TRP A 550 6.67 12.23 13.85
N LEU A 551 7.69 13.02 13.53
CA LEU A 551 9.01 12.56 13.06
C LEU A 551 10.01 12.78 14.18
N GLY A 552 10.12 11.77 15.05
CA GLY A 552 10.69 12.00 16.38
C GLY A 552 9.89 13.10 17.09
N ASN A 553 10.55 14.19 17.49
CA ASN A 553 9.91 15.31 18.19
C ASN A 553 9.38 16.41 17.26
N ASN A 554 9.57 16.29 15.94
CA ASN A 554 9.09 17.28 14.98
C ASN A 554 7.72 16.87 14.48
N CYS A 555 6.72 17.73 14.64
CA CYS A 555 5.41 17.52 14.05
C CYS A 555 5.33 18.10 12.64
N LEU A 556 4.70 17.36 11.73
CA LEU A 556 4.27 17.83 10.41
C LEU A 556 2.75 17.83 10.33
N TYR A 557 2.22 18.84 9.65
CA TYR A 557 0.79 18.98 9.38
C TYR A 557 0.58 19.30 7.90
N GLU A 558 -0.24 18.49 7.25
CA GLU A 558 -0.61 18.59 5.84
C GLU A 558 -2.13 18.81 5.75
N PRO A 559 -2.60 20.06 5.56
CA PRO A 559 -4.03 20.35 5.45
C PRO A 559 -4.63 19.72 4.19
N ASN A 560 -5.87 19.25 4.27
CA ASN A 560 -6.65 18.89 3.10
C ASN A 560 -7.43 20.11 2.60
N ASP A 561 -6.81 20.88 1.71
CA ASP A 561 -7.39 22.13 1.20
C ASP A 561 -8.69 21.95 0.40
N SER A 562 -8.94 20.74 -0.10
CA SER A 562 -10.18 20.43 -0.83
C SER A 562 -11.36 20.21 0.11
N VAL A 563 -11.13 19.59 1.28
CA VAL A 563 -12.18 19.20 2.24
C VAL A 563 -12.19 20.18 3.41
N ARG A 564 -13.00 21.25 3.28
CA ARG A 564 -13.11 22.34 4.25
C ARG A 564 -14.55 22.84 4.38
N TYR A 565 -14.86 23.47 5.52
CA TYR A 565 -16.21 23.88 5.90
C TYR A 565 -16.86 24.86 4.90
N ASP A 566 -16.09 25.81 4.38
CA ASP A 566 -16.54 26.84 3.43
C ASP A 566 -16.71 26.30 2.00
N ASN A 567 -16.25 25.08 1.70
CA ASN A 567 -16.52 24.43 0.44
C ASN A 567 -17.92 23.81 0.46
N ALA A 568 -18.85 24.39 -0.31
CA ALA A 568 -20.24 23.93 -0.38
C ALA A 568 -20.39 22.43 -0.69
N GLN A 569 -19.44 21.83 -1.43
CA GLN A 569 -19.45 20.40 -1.72
C GLN A 569 -19.27 19.54 -0.47
N PHE A 570 -18.49 20.01 0.52
CA PHE A 570 -18.08 19.22 1.68
C PHE A 570 -18.58 19.77 3.02
N ALA A 571 -19.21 20.95 3.04
CA ALA A 571 -19.73 21.59 4.25
C ALA A 571 -20.61 20.67 5.12
N HIS A 572 -21.34 19.74 4.51
CA HIS A 572 -22.18 18.77 5.20
C HIS A 572 -21.40 17.83 6.15
N LEU A 573 -20.11 17.57 5.88
CA LEU A 573 -19.23 16.71 6.68
C LEU A 573 -18.81 17.35 8.01
N PHE A 574 -19.08 18.64 8.20
CA PHE A 574 -18.58 19.42 9.32
C PHE A 574 -19.67 19.85 10.27
N ASP A 575 -19.34 19.92 11.55
CA ASP A 575 -20.18 20.51 12.58
C ASP A 575 -20.20 22.04 12.44
N ALA A 576 -21.39 22.64 12.51
CA ALA A 576 -21.55 24.06 12.24
C ALA A 576 -20.91 24.96 13.32
N ASN A 577 -20.84 24.47 14.56
CA ASN A 577 -20.33 25.27 15.68
C ASN A 577 -18.80 25.19 15.76
N SER A 578 -18.26 23.97 15.74
CA SER A 578 -16.83 23.72 15.89
C SER A 578 -16.05 23.79 14.57
N LYS A 579 -16.74 23.75 13.42
CA LYS A 579 -16.16 23.63 12.06
C LYS A 579 -15.19 22.46 11.88
N SER A 580 -15.21 21.49 12.80
CA SER A 580 -14.49 20.24 12.67
C SER A 580 -15.34 19.20 11.95
N LEU A 581 -14.72 18.11 11.51
CA LEU A 581 -15.43 16.94 11.00
C LEU A 581 -16.40 16.38 12.04
N LYS A 582 -17.60 16.00 11.59
CA LYS A 582 -18.61 15.28 12.40
C LYS A 582 -18.21 13.83 12.62
N GLN A 583 -17.60 13.22 11.61
CA GLN A 583 -17.34 11.79 11.54
C GLN A 583 -15.96 11.52 10.99
N LEU A 584 -15.41 10.38 11.37
CA LEU A 584 -14.23 9.78 10.74
C LEU A 584 -14.53 8.34 10.33
N TYR A 585 -13.82 7.91 9.30
CA TYR A 585 -13.91 6.55 8.76
C TYR A 585 -12.58 5.84 8.99
N PHE A 586 -12.68 4.60 9.41
CA PHE A 586 -11.54 3.83 9.85
C PHE A 586 -11.44 2.52 9.11
N TYR A 587 -10.22 2.26 8.70
CA TYR A 587 -9.71 1.01 8.18
C TYR A 587 -8.72 0.47 9.22
N ASN A 588 -8.52 -0.85 9.32
CA ASN A 588 -7.51 -1.55 10.10
C ASN A 588 -6.21 -0.72 10.24
N ALA A 589 -5.74 -0.10 9.14
CA ALA A 589 -4.44 0.55 9.02
C ALA A 589 -4.48 2.09 8.94
N ALA A 590 -5.66 2.67 8.81
CA ALA A 590 -5.79 4.02 8.27
C ALA A 590 -7.03 4.73 8.78
N VAL A 591 -6.89 6.04 8.94
CA VAL A 591 -7.98 6.95 9.27
C VAL A 591 -8.25 7.81 8.05
N GLN A 592 -9.51 7.95 7.66
CA GLN A 592 -9.93 8.73 6.51
C GLN A 592 -10.99 9.76 6.87
N ILE A 593 -10.88 10.93 6.23
CA ILE A 593 -11.83 12.04 6.33
C ILE A 593 -13.10 11.76 5.51
N MET A 594 -12.91 11.17 4.32
CA MET A 594 -14.00 10.94 3.39
C MET A 594 -14.68 9.60 3.65
N PRO A 595 -16.01 9.50 3.40
CA PRO A 595 -16.70 8.24 3.49
C PRO A 595 -16.09 7.21 2.54
N PRO A 596 -16.08 5.93 2.95
CA PRO A 596 -15.50 4.86 2.15
C PRO A 596 -16.22 4.74 0.81
N LYS A 597 -15.45 4.35 -0.21
CA LYS A 597 -15.98 4.14 -1.55
C LYS A 597 -15.83 2.68 -1.95
N GLN A 598 -16.92 2.09 -2.44
CA GLN A 598 -16.89 0.83 -3.18
C GLN A 598 -17.15 1.16 -4.65
N ASN A 599 -16.20 0.84 -5.52
CA ASN A 599 -16.29 1.15 -6.96
C ASN A 599 -16.68 2.62 -7.18
N ASN A 600 -15.89 3.54 -6.61
CA ASN A 600 -16.06 5.01 -6.59
C ASN A 600 -17.46 5.55 -6.21
N LYS A 601 -18.41 4.69 -5.83
CA LYS A 601 -19.67 5.06 -5.18
C LYS A 601 -19.44 5.03 -3.68
N TYR A 602 -19.94 6.05 -2.99
CA TYR A 602 -19.93 6.04 -1.54
C TYR A 602 -20.73 4.84 -1.05
N ILE A 603 -20.13 4.10 -0.13
CA ILE A 603 -20.80 3.01 0.56
C ILE A 603 -21.96 3.63 1.35
N VAL A 604 -23.14 3.03 1.24
CA VAL A 604 -24.33 3.50 1.95
C VAL A 604 -24.06 3.41 3.45
N GLU A 605 -24.41 4.44 4.22
CA GLU A 605 -24.06 4.53 5.65
C GLU A 605 -24.45 3.29 6.45
N ASP A 606 -25.59 2.67 6.14
CA ASP A 606 -26.11 1.49 6.84
C ASP A 606 -25.21 0.25 6.72
N SER A 607 -24.31 0.22 5.74
CA SER A 607 -23.35 -0.87 5.55
C SER A 607 -22.00 -0.65 6.25
N ILE A 608 -21.83 0.50 6.93
CA ILE A 608 -20.63 0.83 7.68
C ILE A 608 -20.84 0.54 9.17
N HIS A 609 -19.90 -0.17 9.77
CA HIS A 609 -19.98 -0.50 11.20
C HIS A 609 -19.82 0.76 12.05
N SER A 610 -20.85 1.10 12.83
CA SER A 610 -20.81 2.27 13.71
C SER A 610 -20.20 1.93 15.07
N ILE A 611 -19.13 2.63 15.42
CA ILE A 611 -18.53 2.62 16.76
C ILE A 611 -19.37 3.51 17.66
N THR A 612 -19.82 2.96 18.78
CA THR A 612 -20.75 3.61 19.70
C THR A 612 -20.17 3.79 21.11
N SER A 613 -19.00 3.22 21.38
CA SER A 613 -18.33 3.27 22.68
C SER A 613 -16.86 3.64 22.51
N VAL A 614 -16.40 4.50 23.41
CA VAL A 614 -15.00 4.88 23.58
C VAL A 614 -14.62 4.69 25.04
N HIS A 615 -13.37 4.35 25.29
CA HIS A 615 -12.86 4.03 26.62
C HIS A 615 -11.50 4.70 26.84
N PRO A 616 -11.20 5.24 28.03
CA PRO A 616 -9.89 5.80 28.29
C PRO A 616 -8.78 4.74 28.25
N LEU A 617 -7.64 5.12 27.67
CA LEU A 617 -6.43 4.31 27.63
C LEU A 617 -5.74 4.36 28.99
N ARG A 618 -5.36 3.18 29.49
CA ARG A 618 -4.87 2.96 30.86
C ARG A 618 -3.77 1.90 30.87
N ALA A 619 -2.86 1.97 31.83
CA ALA A 619 -1.82 0.95 32.05
C ALA A 619 -2.02 0.24 33.41
N SER A 620 -1.45 -0.98 33.57
CA SER A 620 -1.41 -1.70 34.85
C SER A 620 0.00 -2.22 35.16
N SER A 621 0.24 -2.59 36.42
CA SER A 621 1.55 -2.97 36.98
C SER A 621 2.18 -4.28 36.46
N LYS A 622 1.51 -5.03 35.57
CA LYS A 622 2.06 -6.28 34.99
C LYS A 622 1.91 -6.42 33.47
N LYS A 623 1.01 -5.66 32.85
CA LYS A 623 0.77 -5.51 31.40
C LYS A 623 -0.06 -4.24 31.21
N ILE A 624 0.02 -3.57 30.08
CA ILE A 624 -0.99 -2.56 29.70
C ILE A 624 -2.35 -3.30 29.59
N ILE A 625 -3.28 -3.07 30.53
CA ILE A 625 -4.57 -3.77 30.58
C ILE A 625 -5.60 -3.01 29.74
N TYR A 626 -5.96 -3.63 28.62
CA TYR A 626 -7.09 -3.26 27.78
C TYR A 626 -8.35 -4.02 28.23
N SER A 627 -9.13 -3.55 29.22
CA SER A 627 -10.53 -3.98 29.35
C SER A 627 -11.39 -3.15 30.30
N ALA A 628 -12.69 -3.14 30.00
CA ALA A 628 -13.80 -2.47 30.66
C ALA A 628 -14.25 -3.12 31.99
N GLY A 629 -13.33 -3.64 32.80
CA GLY A 629 -13.65 -4.26 34.10
C GLY A 629 -13.69 -3.25 35.26
N ASP A 630 -14.77 -3.30 36.04
CA ASP A 630 -15.16 -2.44 37.16
C ASP A 630 -14.27 -2.54 38.41
N ASP A 631 -13.03 -2.10 38.32
CA ASP A 631 -12.26 -1.67 39.49
C ASP A 631 -11.83 -0.22 39.28
N GLU A 632 -12.61 0.72 39.80
CA GLU A 632 -12.41 2.17 39.60
C GLU A 632 -11.23 2.75 40.41
N ASN A 633 -10.64 1.98 41.33
CA ASN A 633 -9.76 2.52 42.38
C ASN A 633 -8.25 2.56 42.06
N ASP A 634 -7.77 2.04 40.92
CA ASP A 634 -6.33 1.81 40.69
C ASP A 634 -5.81 2.14 39.26
N LYS A 635 -6.40 3.10 38.54
CA LYS A 635 -6.09 3.30 37.10
C LYS A 635 -5.46 4.67 36.79
N LEU A 636 -4.20 4.64 36.34
CA LEU A 636 -3.48 5.78 35.79
C LEU A 636 -3.78 5.94 34.29
N TYR A 637 -4.24 7.13 33.91
CA TYR A 637 -4.59 7.47 32.53
C TYR A 637 -3.36 7.80 31.70
N LEU A 638 -3.39 7.50 30.41
CA LEU A 638 -2.31 7.81 29.48
C LEU A 638 -2.65 9.04 28.62
N ILE A 639 -1.65 9.87 28.34
CA ILE A 639 -1.69 11.05 27.47
C ILE A 639 -0.55 10.95 26.47
N LYS A 640 -0.82 11.35 25.23
CA LYS A 640 0.19 11.42 24.18
C LYS A 640 0.90 12.76 24.19
N VAL A 641 2.22 12.73 24.16
CA VAL A 641 3.06 13.93 24.07
C VAL A 641 4.14 13.68 23.03
N GLY A 642 3.99 14.33 21.88
CA GLY A 642 4.85 14.05 20.73
C GLY A 642 4.74 12.58 20.30
N PRO A 643 5.85 11.86 20.14
CA PRO A 643 5.83 10.44 19.78
C PRO A 643 5.61 9.49 20.97
N LEU A 644 5.56 9.99 22.21
CA LEU A 644 5.57 9.17 23.43
C LEU A 644 4.25 9.20 24.20
N MET A 645 4.01 8.16 24.98
CA MET A 645 2.90 8.10 25.94
C MET A 645 3.40 8.34 27.36
N TRP A 646 2.64 9.16 28.07
CA TRP A 646 2.92 9.61 29.42
C TRP A 646 1.72 9.35 30.31
N PHE A 647 1.95 9.21 31.60
CA PHE A 647 0.85 9.22 32.55
C PHE A 647 0.30 10.64 32.76
N GLU A 648 -1.03 10.77 32.77
CA GLU A 648 -1.73 12.06 32.94
C GLU A 648 -1.34 12.74 34.26
N ALA A 649 -1.22 11.95 35.33
CA ALA A 649 -0.85 12.43 36.66
C ALA A 649 0.30 11.60 37.22
N SER A 650 1.08 12.21 38.10
CA SER A 650 2.18 11.54 38.80
C SER A 650 1.68 10.38 39.65
N TYR A 651 2.39 9.24 39.63
CA TYR A 651 2.05 7.99 40.34
C TYR A 651 1.74 8.17 41.84
N SER A 652 2.20 9.27 42.46
CA SER A 652 2.00 9.59 43.88
C SER A 652 0.68 10.30 44.23
N LEU A 653 -0.09 10.83 43.27
CA LEU A 653 -1.31 11.59 43.57
C LEU A 653 -2.56 10.72 43.77
N GLN A 654 -2.55 9.45 43.35
CA GLN A 654 -3.70 8.56 43.47
C GLN A 654 -3.66 7.63 44.69
N LYS A 655 -2.49 7.43 45.32
CA LYS A 655 -2.37 6.60 46.53
C LYS A 655 -2.48 7.43 47.81
N ARG A 656 -3.74 7.62 48.23
CA ARG A 656 -4.20 8.00 49.58
C ARG A 656 -3.88 9.41 50.10
N ASP A 657 -4.98 10.07 50.46
CA ASP A 657 -5.13 11.10 51.49
C ASP A 657 -4.39 12.43 51.33
N ILE A 658 -5.14 13.45 50.89
CA ILE A 658 -5.02 14.79 51.45
C ILE A 658 -5.47 14.67 52.93
N ILE A 659 -4.56 14.27 53.83
CA ILE A 659 -4.86 14.31 55.26
C ILE A 659 -4.83 15.77 55.70
N ASP A 660 -6.02 16.29 55.94
CA ASP A 660 -6.27 17.45 56.77
C ASP A 660 -5.90 17.08 58.22
N ASN A 661 -4.61 17.15 58.58
CA ASN A 661 -4.16 16.91 59.95
C ASN A 661 -3.53 18.18 60.53
N THR A 662 -4.23 18.75 61.50
CA THR A 662 -3.95 19.97 62.24
C THR A 662 -2.75 19.91 63.20
N ASP A 663 -1.97 18.83 63.21
CA ASP A 663 -0.93 18.59 64.23
C ASP A 663 0.50 18.51 63.67
N TYR A 664 0.93 19.50 62.88
CA TYR A 664 2.36 19.69 62.62
C TYR A 664 2.80 21.14 62.80
N VAL A 665 3.75 21.32 63.72
CA VAL A 665 4.38 22.60 64.07
C VAL A 665 5.01 23.21 62.81
N PRO A 666 4.68 24.46 62.45
CA PRO A 666 5.19 25.09 61.23
C PRO A 666 6.69 25.36 61.36
N PHE A 667 7.47 24.96 60.35
CA PHE A 667 8.77 25.61 60.12
C PHE A 667 8.53 27.11 59.99
N ASN A 668 9.27 27.87 60.79
CA ASN A 668 9.08 29.28 61.13
C ASN A 668 8.36 30.16 60.10
N LYS A 669 7.34 30.85 60.60
CA LYS A 669 6.74 32.05 60.01
C LYS A 669 7.83 33.05 59.63
N SER A 670 8.05 33.22 58.33
CA SER A 670 8.46 34.51 57.77
C SER A 670 7.44 34.87 56.69
N GLU A 671 6.93 36.09 56.80
CA GLU A 671 5.75 36.60 56.13
C GLU A 671 5.92 36.65 54.59
N GLY A 672 4.88 36.22 53.85
CA GLY A 672 4.71 36.60 52.45
C GLY A 672 4.80 35.52 51.37
N ALA A 673 4.99 34.24 51.68
CA ALA A 673 5.05 33.19 50.65
C ALA A 673 3.72 32.42 50.51
N ASN A 674 3.18 32.40 49.28
CA ASN A 674 2.12 31.48 48.87
C ASN A 674 2.48 30.06 49.31
N LYS A 675 1.62 29.44 50.13
CA LYS A 675 1.78 28.06 50.59
C LYS A 675 1.67 27.12 49.39
N PHE A 676 2.79 26.61 48.90
CA PHE A 676 2.81 25.53 47.92
C PHE A 676 2.58 24.21 48.66
N HIS A 677 1.51 23.49 48.31
CA HIS A 677 1.31 22.11 48.75
C HIS A 677 2.34 21.21 48.05
N MET A 678 3.47 20.93 48.70
CA MET A 678 4.31 19.78 48.34
C MET A 678 3.69 18.56 49.03
N CYS A 679 3.25 17.56 48.27
CA CYS A 679 2.70 16.33 48.83
C CYS A 679 3.72 15.67 49.75
N LYS A 680 3.44 15.66 51.06
CA LYS A 680 4.07 14.73 52.00
C LYS A 680 3.62 13.32 51.58
N PRO A 681 4.52 12.35 51.38
CA PRO A 681 4.09 10.98 51.12
C PRO A 681 3.28 10.51 52.32
N THR A 682 2.18 9.80 52.07
CA THR A 682 1.68 8.84 53.05
C THR A 682 2.82 7.84 53.35
N ASN A 683 2.86 7.33 54.59
CA ASN A 683 3.93 6.52 55.18
C ASN A 683 4.37 5.25 54.39
N ASP A 684 3.85 5.00 53.18
CA ASP A 684 4.08 3.79 52.38
C ASP A 684 5.22 3.91 51.35
N LEU A 685 5.66 5.13 50.97
CA LEU A 685 6.88 5.33 50.14
C LEU A 685 8.19 5.24 50.96
N TYR A 686 8.08 4.97 52.26
CA TYR A 686 9.19 4.89 53.22
C TYR A 686 10.11 3.69 53.00
N GLN A 687 9.75 2.75 52.11
CA GLN A 687 10.58 1.58 51.83
C GLN A 687 11.37 1.77 50.52
N ALA A 688 12.69 1.87 50.67
CA ALA A 688 13.68 1.84 49.58
C ALA A 688 13.58 0.60 48.65
N PHE A 689 12.69 -0.36 48.96
CA PHE A 689 12.48 -1.61 48.24
C PHE A 689 11.59 -1.50 46.98
N TYR A 690 10.92 -0.36 46.72
CA TYR A 690 10.07 -0.20 45.54
C TYR A 690 10.75 0.47 44.33
N TRP A 691 11.96 1.00 44.49
CA TRP A 691 12.66 1.70 43.40
C TRP A 691 13.00 0.78 42.23
N SER A 692 13.37 -0.47 42.50
CA SER A 692 13.58 -1.49 41.45
C SER A 692 12.33 -1.72 40.61
N ASP A 693 11.15 -1.71 41.25
CA ASP A 693 9.87 -2.03 40.62
C ASP A 693 9.35 -0.88 39.76
N ILE A 694 9.74 0.36 40.06
CA ILE A 694 9.36 1.55 39.30
C ILE A 694 10.45 2.08 38.36
N ASN A 695 11.71 1.65 38.48
CA ASN A 695 12.81 2.16 37.65
C ASN A 695 12.63 1.87 36.15
N HIS A 696 11.99 0.76 35.79
CA HIS A 696 11.68 0.44 34.38
C HIS A 696 10.69 1.44 33.76
N TYR A 697 9.87 2.06 34.61
CA TYR A 697 8.82 3.00 34.25
C TYR A 697 9.35 4.45 34.19
N LEU A 698 10.51 4.76 34.79
CA LEU A 698 11.04 6.12 34.78
C LEU A 698 11.53 6.55 33.38
N PRO A 699 11.28 7.81 32.97
CA PRO A 699 11.79 8.34 31.71
C PRO A 699 13.32 8.40 31.73
N THR A 700 13.93 8.29 30.56
CA THR A 700 15.36 8.53 30.33
C THR A 700 15.65 10.01 30.15
N ASP A 701 16.93 10.40 30.29
CA ASP A 701 17.41 11.76 29.97
C ASP A 701 16.96 12.23 28.57
N ASN A 702 16.98 11.31 27.59
CA ASN A 702 16.58 11.61 26.22
C ASN A 702 15.08 11.88 26.09
N GLN A 703 14.24 11.11 26.79
CA GLN A 703 12.78 11.32 26.79
C GLN A 703 12.40 12.63 27.49
N ILE A 704 13.10 12.99 28.57
CA ILE A 704 12.90 14.28 29.23
C ILE A 704 13.32 15.44 28.31
N ASN A 705 14.47 15.35 27.64
CA ASN A 705 14.90 16.36 26.66
C ASN A 705 13.94 16.47 25.46
N SER A 706 13.27 15.37 25.09
CA SER A 706 12.27 15.36 24.03
C SER A 706 11.03 16.21 24.34
N LEU A 707 10.61 16.32 25.62
CA LEU A 707 9.48 17.18 26.01
C LEU A 707 9.68 18.64 25.59
N MET A 708 10.87 19.20 25.83
CA MET A 708 11.18 20.59 25.47
C MET A 708 11.22 20.79 23.94
N LYS A 709 11.67 19.78 23.19
CA LYS A 709 11.66 19.80 21.73
C LYS A 709 10.24 19.79 21.18
N VAL A 710 9.36 18.96 21.73
CA VAL A 710 7.92 18.91 21.40
C VAL A 710 7.23 20.26 21.66
N CYS A 711 7.63 20.98 22.71
CA CYS A 711 7.11 22.31 23.01
C CYS A 711 7.58 23.40 22.01
N ASN A 712 8.47 23.05 21.06
CA ASN A 712 9.03 23.97 20.07
C ASN A 712 9.62 25.26 20.70
N GLY A 713 10.30 25.10 21.84
CA GLY A 713 10.89 26.21 22.60
C GLY A 713 9.89 27.07 23.38
N ASN A 714 8.58 26.78 23.35
CA ASN A 714 7.60 27.47 24.18
C ASN A 714 7.51 26.83 25.56
N GLU A 715 8.27 27.36 26.50
CA GLU A 715 8.34 26.86 27.87
C GLU A 715 6.97 26.87 28.59
N LYS A 716 6.09 27.83 28.26
CA LYS A 716 4.78 27.97 28.90
C LYS A 716 3.89 26.74 28.72
N VAL A 717 4.00 26.08 27.56
CA VAL A 717 3.29 24.84 27.22
C VAL A 717 3.55 23.75 28.25
N LEU A 718 4.77 23.72 28.81
CA LEU A 718 5.22 22.75 29.81
C LEU A 718 4.95 23.25 31.25
N PHE A 719 5.23 24.52 31.54
CA PHE A 719 5.31 25.07 32.90
C PHE A 719 4.03 25.75 33.42
N GLU A 720 3.14 26.23 32.54
CA GLU A 720 1.90 26.88 32.94
C GLU A 720 0.78 25.85 33.09
N LEU A 721 0.15 25.82 34.27
CA LEU A 721 -0.98 24.94 34.56
C LEU A 721 -2.28 25.72 34.43
N ASN A 722 -3.29 25.10 33.84
CA ASN A 722 -4.63 25.65 33.77
C ASN A 722 -5.24 25.66 35.19
N PRO A 723 -5.72 26.82 35.70
CA PRO A 723 -6.28 26.93 37.04
C PRO A 723 -7.49 26.01 37.31
N GLY A 724 -8.23 25.61 36.26
CA GLY A 724 -9.45 24.82 36.40
C GLY A 724 -9.23 23.32 36.63
N ASN A 725 -8.16 22.74 36.07
CA ASN A 725 -7.92 21.29 36.11
C ASN A 725 -6.46 20.89 36.44
N LEU A 726 -5.60 21.89 36.70
CA LEU A 726 -4.19 21.75 37.04
C LEU A 726 -3.35 20.98 35.99
N SER A 727 -3.81 20.89 34.74
CA SER A 727 -3.02 20.34 33.63
C SER A 727 -2.32 21.45 32.85
N ASN A 728 -1.15 21.16 32.28
CA ASN A 728 -0.54 22.02 31.26
C ASN A 728 -1.16 21.76 29.86
N LEU A 729 -0.65 22.45 28.84
CA LEU A 729 -1.16 22.34 27.47
C LEU A 729 -0.83 21.00 26.80
N LEU A 730 0.15 20.26 27.34
CA LEU A 730 0.42 18.87 26.95
C LEU A 730 -0.59 17.89 27.59
N GLY A 731 -1.50 18.37 28.45
CA GLY A 731 -2.47 17.57 29.18
C GLY A 731 -1.95 16.99 30.50
N LEU A 732 -0.69 17.22 30.84
CA LEU A 732 -0.01 16.60 31.98
C LEU A 732 -0.31 17.39 33.27
N LYS A 733 -0.60 16.68 34.36
CA LYS A 733 -0.91 17.20 35.69
C LYS A 733 0.28 16.96 36.62
N TRP A 734 1.15 17.94 36.78
CA TRP A 734 2.26 17.89 37.73
C TRP A 734 2.36 19.13 38.62
N GLY A 735 2.92 18.95 39.82
CA GLY A 735 3.26 20.06 40.72
C GLY A 735 4.52 20.81 40.27
N LYS A 736 4.76 22.03 40.75
CA LYS A 736 6.05 22.72 40.58
C LYS A 736 7.01 22.31 41.71
N GLY A 737 8.23 21.90 41.37
CA GLY A 737 9.30 21.63 42.34
C GLY A 737 10.15 22.88 42.61
N ALA A 738 10.97 22.87 43.66
CA ALA A 738 11.97 23.90 43.91
C ALA A 738 13.35 23.25 44.07
N PHE A 739 14.37 23.82 43.45
CA PHE A 739 15.76 23.34 43.53
C PHE A 739 16.68 24.40 44.14
N ARG A 740 17.55 24.05 45.09
CA ARG A 740 18.48 25.02 45.69
C ARG A 740 19.82 24.98 44.97
N HIS A 741 20.38 26.13 44.59
CA HIS A 741 21.71 26.16 43.99
C HIS A 741 22.80 25.93 45.06
N LEU A 742 23.59 24.86 44.92
CA LEU A 742 24.80 24.63 45.71
C LEU A 742 25.99 25.36 45.04
N SER A 743 26.06 26.69 45.14
CA SER A 743 27.24 27.43 44.67
C SER A 743 27.62 28.55 45.63
N GLY A 744 28.77 28.38 46.29
CA GLY A 744 29.34 29.35 47.23
C GLY A 744 28.61 29.39 48.57
N SER A 745 29.26 29.97 49.57
CA SER A 745 28.90 30.02 50.99
C SER A 745 27.60 30.76 51.35
N SER A 746 26.65 30.90 50.42
CA SER A 746 25.34 31.51 50.64
C SER A 746 24.20 30.57 50.17
N TYR A 747 23.42 30.07 51.12
CA TYR A 747 22.30 29.13 50.94
C TYR A 747 21.00 29.81 50.42
N ASP A 748 21.09 30.88 49.62
CA ASP A 748 20.01 31.87 49.53
C ASP A 748 19.20 31.90 48.23
N LYS A 749 19.45 31.03 47.25
CA LYS A 749 18.67 31.01 45.99
C LYS A 749 17.98 29.69 45.73
N PHE A 750 16.66 29.69 45.91
CA PHE A 750 15.75 28.67 45.37
C PHE A 750 15.47 28.99 43.89
N ASP A 751 15.78 28.04 43.02
CA ASP A 751 15.24 27.97 41.68
C ASP A 751 13.83 27.35 41.76
N THR A 752 12.84 28.22 41.97
CA THR A 752 11.41 27.90 42.02
C THR A 752 10.81 27.71 40.62
N GLU A 753 11.61 27.86 39.57
CA GLU A 753 11.18 27.80 38.18
C GLU A 753 11.62 26.49 37.49
N ALA A 754 12.40 25.65 38.18
CA ALA A 754 12.82 24.35 37.69
C ALA A 754 11.81 23.23 37.99
N ILE A 755 11.56 22.38 36.99
CA ILE A 755 10.82 21.13 37.16
C ILE A 755 11.84 20.00 37.24
N VAL A 756 11.69 19.14 38.25
CA VAL A 756 12.60 18.01 38.53
C VAL A 756 11.88 16.69 38.34
N PHE A 757 12.49 15.79 37.56
CA PHE A 757 11.97 14.46 37.26
C PHE A 757 12.94 13.38 37.74
N PRO A 758 12.49 12.31 38.42
CA PRO A 758 13.27 11.10 38.53
C PRO A 758 13.43 10.49 37.14
N ILE A 759 14.64 10.06 36.83
CA ILE A 759 15.00 9.41 35.57
C ILE A 759 15.65 8.07 35.84
N ARG A 760 15.53 7.17 34.86
CA ARG A 760 16.07 5.82 34.94
C ARG A 760 17.59 5.83 35.14
N ASP A 761 18.08 5.14 36.17
CA ASP A 761 19.51 4.88 36.30
C ASP A 761 19.93 3.80 35.29
N MET A 762 20.87 4.16 34.42
CA MET A 762 21.45 3.30 33.38
C MET A 762 22.80 2.70 33.83
N THR A 763 23.29 3.05 35.03
CA THR A 763 24.54 2.53 35.59
C THR A 763 24.30 1.38 36.57
N PRO A 764 25.12 0.31 36.53
CA PRO A 764 25.02 -0.80 37.50
C PRO A 764 25.67 -0.35 38.82
N LYS A 765 24.96 0.44 39.62
CA LYS A 765 25.40 0.84 40.97
C LYS A 765 24.70 0.02 42.04
N GLN A 766 25.37 -0.17 43.18
CA GLN A 766 24.81 -0.84 44.37
C GLN A 766 23.74 0.01 45.09
N ASP A 767 23.69 1.32 44.84
CA ASP A 767 22.73 2.23 45.43
C ASP A 767 21.51 2.39 44.49
N PHE A 768 20.35 1.88 44.91
CA PHE A 768 19.09 1.82 44.15
C PHE A 768 18.36 3.17 43.99
N LEU A 769 19.06 4.30 44.00
CA LEU A 769 18.44 5.63 43.90
C LEU A 769 18.43 6.12 42.44
N PRO A 770 17.28 6.57 41.89
CA PRO A 770 17.23 7.12 40.54
C PRO A 770 17.98 8.45 40.46
N ASP A 771 18.45 8.83 39.28
CA ASP A 771 18.96 10.19 39.06
C ASP A 771 17.81 11.18 38.82
N ILE A 772 18.09 12.47 38.90
CA ILE A 772 17.12 13.55 38.73
C ILE A 772 17.48 14.38 37.49
N ALA A 773 16.54 14.49 36.55
CA ALA A 773 16.60 15.48 35.49
C ALA A 773 15.96 16.79 35.95
N ARG A 774 16.77 17.85 36.05
CA ARG A 774 16.31 19.22 36.27
C ARG A 774 16.10 19.91 34.92
N ILE A 775 14.86 20.28 34.60
CA ILE A 775 14.51 21.14 33.46
C ILE A 775 14.34 22.57 33.97
N THR A 776 15.05 23.50 33.34
CA THR A 776 14.92 24.94 33.58
C THR A 776 14.27 25.63 32.39
N LYS A 777 13.93 26.92 32.53
CA LYS A 777 13.48 27.80 31.44
C LYS A 777 14.41 27.82 30.21
N SER A 778 15.70 27.50 30.40
CA SER A 778 16.64 27.37 29.28
C SER A 778 16.36 26.18 28.35
N GLY A 779 15.43 25.29 28.72
CA GLY A 779 14.98 24.16 27.91
C GLY A 779 15.95 22.98 27.83
N ARG A 780 17.05 23.01 28.59
CA ARG A 780 17.98 21.88 28.72
C ARG A 780 17.73 21.13 30.03
N ALA A 781 17.61 19.82 29.94
CA ALA A 781 17.63 18.97 31.13
C ALA A 781 19.09 18.78 31.58
N SER A 782 19.36 19.07 32.86
CA SER A 782 20.63 18.74 33.50
C SER A 782 20.41 17.58 34.46
N ARG A 783 21.26 16.55 34.36
CA ARG A 783 21.25 15.40 35.27
C ARG A 783 21.93 15.75 36.59
N ILE A 784 21.31 15.35 37.69
CA ILE A 784 21.74 15.59 39.07
C ILE A 784 21.52 14.28 39.83
N SER A 785 22.45 13.86 40.69
CA SER A 785 22.20 12.67 41.51
C SER A 785 21.09 12.94 42.53
N MET A 786 20.30 11.92 42.90
CA MET A 786 19.31 12.06 43.99
C MET A 786 19.96 12.56 45.28
N LYS A 787 21.21 12.14 45.55
CA LYS A 787 21.98 12.58 46.71
C LYS A 787 22.27 14.08 46.66
N ASP A 788 22.71 14.59 45.51
CA ASP A 788 22.96 16.04 45.32
C ASP A 788 21.66 16.85 45.37
N TYR A 789 20.57 16.29 44.84
CA TYR A 789 19.24 16.88 44.96
C TYR A 789 18.77 16.97 46.42
N GLN A 790 18.96 15.93 47.22
CA GLN A 790 18.64 15.95 48.66
C GLN A 790 19.52 16.96 49.41
N LEU A 791 20.83 16.93 49.18
CA LEU A 791 21.76 17.92 49.75
C LEU A 791 21.36 19.36 49.42
N ALA A 792 20.99 19.62 48.17
CA ALA A 792 20.52 20.92 47.72
C ALA A 792 19.22 21.32 48.42
N THR A 793 18.23 20.44 48.46
CA THR A 793 16.85 20.80 48.83
C THR A 793 16.62 20.84 50.34
N ILE A 794 17.21 19.89 51.08
CA ILE A 794 16.97 19.72 52.53
C ILE A 794 18.23 19.85 53.38
N GLY A 795 19.42 20.03 52.78
CA GLY A 795 20.67 20.19 53.51
C GLY A 795 21.17 18.91 54.21
N SER A 796 20.59 17.75 53.91
CA SER A 796 20.92 16.45 54.50
C SER A 796 20.81 15.33 53.46
N THR A 797 21.64 14.29 53.62
CA THR A 797 21.55 13.03 52.89
C THR A 797 20.83 11.93 53.69
N ASP A 798 20.37 12.21 54.91
CA ASP A 798 19.67 11.23 55.73
C ASP A 798 18.29 10.93 55.12
N CYS A 799 18.03 9.64 54.88
CA CYS A 799 16.84 9.12 54.21
C CYS A 799 15.49 9.43 54.89
N ALA A 800 15.49 10.12 56.03
CA ALA A 800 14.32 10.33 56.88
C ALA A 800 13.41 11.50 56.45
N THR A 801 13.77 12.29 55.42
CA THR A 801 12.94 13.41 54.96
C THR A 801 12.96 13.54 53.43
N LEU A 802 12.40 12.55 52.73
CA LEU A 802 12.31 12.56 51.26
C LEU A 802 11.26 13.60 50.79
N LEU A 803 11.69 14.81 50.46
CA LEU A 803 10.96 15.69 49.53
C LEU A 803 11.18 15.12 48.12
N LEU A 804 10.20 14.37 47.61
CA LEU A 804 10.35 13.66 46.35
C LEU A 804 10.07 14.58 45.15
N PRO A 805 10.84 14.47 44.05
CA PRO A 805 10.57 15.18 42.80
C PRO A 805 9.26 14.68 42.16
N ILE A 806 8.82 15.35 41.10
CA ILE A 806 7.59 15.01 40.37
C ILE A 806 7.78 13.64 39.72
N TYR A 807 7.05 12.63 40.17
CA TYR A 807 7.10 11.31 39.57
C TYR A 807 6.40 11.29 38.23
N MET A 808 7.16 11.19 37.15
CA MET A 808 6.60 10.80 35.85
C MET A 808 7.16 9.46 35.45
N VAL A 809 6.28 8.66 34.87
CA VAL A 809 6.63 7.42 34.21
C VAL A 809 6.38 7.63 32.72
N ALA A 810 7.30 7.19 31.88
CA ALA A 810 7.15 7.19 30.44
C ALA A 810 7.40 5.76 29.94
N GLU A 811 6.53 5.26 29.08
CA GLU A 811 6.65 3.93 28.48
C GLU A 811 6.86 4.08 26.98
N THR A 812 7.87 3.39 26.42
CA THR A 812 8.01 3.20 24.98
C THR A 812 7.18 1.98 24.59
N PHE A 813 6.24 2.17 23.66
CA PHE A 813 5.54 1.06 23.01
C PHE A 813 6.51 0.41 22.01
N ASP A 814 7.50 -0.33 22.50
CA ASP A 814 8.35 -1.17 21.65
C ASP A 814 7.64 -2.47 21.25
#